data_AF-A0A926PEH4-F1
#
_entry.id   AF-A0A926PEH4-F1
#
_cell.length_a   1.000
_cell.length_b   1.000
_cell.length_c   1.000
_cell.angle_alpha   90.00
_cell.angle_beta   90.00
_cell.angle_gamma   90.00
#
_symmetry.space_group_name_H-M   'P 1'
#
loop_
_entity.id
_entity.type
_entity.pdbx_description
1 polymer ?
#
loop_
_entity_poly.entity_id
_entity_poly.type
_entity_poly.pdbx_seq_one_letter_code
_entity_poly.pdbx_strand_id
1 'polypeptide(L)'
;MSEVDSIRFATFNASLNRNSEGQLITDLSTPDNTQAQTVAEIIQRNNPDVLLVNEFDFDAGGEAAQLFQDNYLSVSQNGANPIEYPYFYVAPSNTGIASGFDLNNNATVVTTPGAPGYGDDALGFGNFPGQYGMVIYSKYPINTENVRTFQNFLWQDMPGALLPDNPNTPEANDWYSPEELEVFRLSSKSHWDIPIEVNGETIHVLASHPTPPTFDGPEDRNGQRNHDEIRFWSDYITPGEGSYIYDDAGDYGGLTPGSSFVIMGDQNADPNDGDSVDNAILQLLDNPLINTSITPSSEGGTEQAALQGGANASHITDPAFDTADFADGAPGNLRVDYVLPSQNLEIIDAAVFWPESTDPQFPLVGTFNPNVPGGFPSSDHRLVRVDVTPEASTSDFNRQSVSDVEFIGEVTFPTGFTFEGTQVGGLSGIAYDRFNNVFYSISDDRSQFNPARFYTLNIDLSDGSLDDGDVTFEDVTTITDENGQPFAPNSLDPEGIAFTERGTLFISSEGERSTTQLLDPFVNEFSLQGQQFNELPVPDRFNPAGIGANDPGIRNNLAFESLTISPNQRFLFTATENALVQDGPAATLTNGSPSRILQYDLQTGEAVGEFLYITDPVADVPNPAGSFSTNGLVEILALDNSGTFLSLERSFSVGVGNSVKLYQTSILGATDISDLDNVNPAEIDAVAQKSLLLDFADLGITLDNLEGIALGPTLEDGRQSLIVVADNNFSNTQFTQVLSFALDIDTIAGAEPILGSDANDSLYGDNANDTIQGRGGNDQIFGSEGVNTLFGDNGDDLIYGGSQADTVTGGTGNDTIYTSEGNNTVFGSAGNDIIYSGSGSDRIDGGTGNDTIWLAGGQDTIVLARGNGVDTINNVQLGQTQIGLSGGLTFSDLAIAQADGATLISAGNELLASLIWVQASSLSASNFVTV
;
A
#
# COMPACT_ATOMS: atom_id res chain seq x y z
N MET A 1 -22.87 -6.18 -9.92
CA MET A 1 -21.97 -5.19 -10.54
C MET A 1 -22.52 -3.83 -10.20
N SER A 2 -22.25 -3.37 -8.98
CA SER A 2 -22.16 -1.93 -8.71
C SER A 2 -21.01 -1.39 -9.56
N GLU A 3 -21.22 -0.26 -10.23
CA GLU A 3 -20.10 0.49 -10.79
C GLU A 3 -19.18 0.86 -9.62
N VAL A 4 -17.88 0.61 -9.76
CA VAL A 4 -16.88 1.17 -8.85
C VAL A 4 -16.94 2.68 -9.06
N ASP A 5 -17.17 3.46 -8.00
CA ASP A 5 -17.31 4.92 -8.08
C ASP A 5 -15.94 5.56 -8.38
N SER A 6 -15.57 5.59 -9.67
CA SER A 6 -14.35 6.28 -10.14
C SER A 6 -14.47 7.79 -9.94
N ILE A 7 -13.38 8.43 -9.53
CA ILE A 7 -13.29 9.89 -9.34
C ILE A 7 -12.53 10.49 -10.52
N ARG A 8 -13.12 11.48 -11.19
CA ARG A 8 -12.50 12.18 -12.32
C ARG A 8 -11.83 13.47 -11.89
N PHE A 9 -10.51 13.50 -12.01
CA PHE A 9 -9.70 14.72 -11.86
C PHE A 9 -9.41 15.32 -13.24
N ALA A 10 -9.55 16.64 -13.38
CA ALA A 10 -9.23 17.33 -14.63
C ALA A 10 -8.56 18.68 -14.42
N THR A 11 -7.61 19.02 -15.30
CA THR A 11 -7.05 20.36 -15.39
C THR A 11 -7.38 20.99 -16.74
N PHE A 12 -7.59 22.31 -16.75
CA PHE A 12 -7.79 23.06 -17.97
C PHE A 12 -7.25 24.49 -17.84
N ASN A 13 -6.12 24.78 -18.48
CA ASN A 13 -5.76 26.16 -18.78
C ASN A 13 -6.80 26.72 -19.77
N ALA A 14 -7.67 27.60 -19.28
CA ALA A 14 -8.84 28.06 -20.03
C ALA A 14 -8.64 29.43 -20.69
N SER A 15 -7.47 30.05 -20.50
CA SER A 15 -7.14 31.41 -20.98
C SER A 15 -8.25 32.42 -20.68
N LEU A 16 -8.82 32.34 -19.47
CA LEU A 16 -9.86 33.25 -18.98
C LEU A 16 -9.26 34.48 -18.27
N ASN A 17 -7.98 34.70 -18.40
CA ASN A 17 -7.29 35.90 -17.97
C ASN A 17 -7.67 37.11 -18.85
N ARG A 18 -7.52 38.32 -18.33
CA ARG A 18 -7.82 39.55 -19.07
C ARG A 18 -6.68 40.55 -18.98
N ASN A 19 -6.71 41.55 -19.87
CA ASN A 19 -5.69 42.61 -19.93
C ASN A 19 -5.91 43.72 -18.90
N SER A 20 -6.94 43.63 -18.06
CA SER A 20 -7.29 44.65 -17.08
C SER A 20 -7.95 44.03 -15.87
N GLU A 21 -7.54 44.48 -14.68
CA GLU A 21 -8.08 44.06 -13.40
C GLU A 21 -9.61 44.20 -13.35
N GLY A 22 -10.31 43.15 -12.91
CA GLY A 22 -11.77 43.11 -12.81
C GLY A 22 -12.53 42.94 -14.12
N GLN A 23 -11.85 42.86 -15.27
CA GLN A 23 -12.52 42.59 -16.55
C GLN A 23 -13.11 41.18 -16.60
N LEU A 24 -12.47 40.18 -15.98
CA LEU A 24 -13.01 38.82 -15.93
C LEU A 24 -14.38 38.78 -15.22
N ILE A 25 -14.49 39.42 -14.05
CA ILE A 25 -15.77 39.59 -13.33
C ILE A 25 -16.81 40.25 -14.24
N THR A 26 -16.42 41.32 -14.95
CA THR A 26 -17.34 42.01 -15.88
C THR A 26 -17.85 41.08 -16.97
N ASP A 27 -16.97 40.29 -17.58
CA ASP A 27 -17.32 39.35 -18.64
C ASP A 27 -18.21 38.20 -18.14
N LEU A 28 -17.95 37.69 -16.93
CA LEU A 28 -18.69 36.59 -16.32
C LEU A 28 -20.01 37.03 -15.67
N SER A 29 -20.21 38.33 -15.44
CA SER A 29 -21.44 38.88 -14.82
C SER A 29 -22.72 38.70 -15.64
N THR A 30 -22.58 38.34 -16.92
CA THR A 30 -23.66 37.97 -17.82
C THR A 30 -23.32 36.64 -18.47
N PRO A 31 -24.29 35.84 -18.95
CA PRO A 31 -24.03 34.55 -19.60
C PRO A 31 -23.67 34.68 -21.09
N ASP A 32 -23.28 35.87 -21.56
CA ASP A 32 -23.14 36.19 -22.99
C ASP A 32 -21.70 36.09 -23.51
N ASN A 33 -20.70 35.80 -22.66
CA ASN A 33 -19.31 35.69 -23.10
C ASN A 33 -19.08 34.36 -23.84
N THR A 34 -18.79 34.45 -25.14
CA THR A 34 -18.67 33.27 -26.02
C THR A 34 -17.51 32.34 -25.65
N GLN A 35 -16.37 32.87 -25.20
CA GLN A 35 -15.25 32.03 -24.77
C GLN A 35 -15.64 31.24 -23.52
N ALA A 36 -16.22 31.90 -22.51
CA ALA A 36 -16.65 31.26 -21.28
C ALA A 36 -17.77 30.22 -21.51
N GLN A 37 -18.70 30.46 -22.45
CA GLN A 37 -19.68 29.45 -22.89
C GLN A 37 -18.99 28.20 -23.48
N THR A 38 -17.98 28.41 -24.32
CA THR A 38 -17.24 27.33 -24.98
C THR A 38 -16.43 26.51 -23.97
N VAL A 39 -15.72 27.18 -23.06
CA VAL A 39 -14.99 26.54 -21.94
C VAL A 39 -15.94 25.75 -21.05
N ALA A 40 -17.07 26.34 -20.66
CA ALA A 40 -18.06 25.65 -19.85
C ALA A 40 -18.68 24.44 -20.56
N GLU A 41 -18.91 24.50 -21.87
CA GLU A 41 -19.38 23.34 -22.63
C GLU A 41 -18.38 22.18 -22.60
N ILE A 42 -17.07 22.48 -22.76
CA ILE A 42 -16.01 21.47 -22.67
C ILE A 42 -16.04 20.81 -21.30
N ILE A 43 -16.08 21.60 -20.22
CA ILE A 43 -16.15 21.09 -18.84
C ILE A 43 -17.42 20.24 -18.65
N GLN A 44 -18.59 20.70 -19.11
CA GLN A 44 -19.86 19.98 -19.02
C GLN A 44 -19.86 18.63 -19.71
N ARG A 45 -19.15 18.51 -20.84
CA ARG A 45 -19.03 17.26 -21.59
C ARG A 45 -18.04 16.27 -20.96
N ASN A 46 -17.05 16.78 -20.23
CA ASN A 46 -16.06 15.95 -19.52
C ASN A 46 -16.48 15.61 -18.09
N ASN A 47 -17.40 16.37 -17.49
CA ASN A 47 -17.96 16.10 -16.16
C ASN A 47 -16.95 15.75 -15.05
N PRO A 48 -15.88 16.54 -14.86
CA PRO A 48 -14.94 16.27 -13.77
C PRO A 48 -15.60 16.37 -12.40
N ASP A 49 -15.10 15.63 -11.44
CA ASP A 49 -15.50 15.72 -10.04
C ASP A 49 -14.65 16.76 -9.30
N VAL A 50 -13.37 16.83 -9.66
CA VAL A 50 -12.43 17.86 -9.22
C VAL A 50 -11.79 18.49 -10.46
N LEU A 51 -11.91 19.82 -10.56
CA LEU A 51 -11.46 20.61 -11.71
C LEU A 51 -10.52 21.72 -11.27
N LEU A 52 -9.30 21.73 -11.80
CA LEU A 52 -8.41 22.88 -11.75
C LEU A 52 -8.55 23.69 -13.05
N VAL A 53 -8.75 25.00 -12.92
CA VAL A 53 -8.73 25.93 -14.05
C VAL A 53 -7.56 26.90 -13.90
N ASN A 54 -6.60 26.84 -14.83
CA ASN A 54 -5.49 27.78 -14.92
C ASN A 54 -5.87 28.99 -15.79
N GLU A 55 -5.06 30.05 -15.69
CA GLU A 55 -5.31 31.35 -16.31
C GLU A 55 -6.69 31.93 -15.99
N PHE A 56 -7.02 31.92 -14.69
CA PHE A 56 -8.25 32.48 -14.17
C PHE A 56 -7.88 33.65 -13.24
N ASP A 57 -8.11 34.90 -13.68
CA ASP A 57 -7.70 36.09 -12.92
C ASP A 57 -8.24 36.03 -11.48
N PHE A 58 -7.33 36.18 -10.51
CA PHE A 58 -7.66 36.12 -9.09
C PHE A 58 -8.45 37.35 -8.64
N ASP A 59 -9.47 37.11 -7.83
CA ASP A 59 -10.13 38.13 -7.02
C ASP A 59 -10.32 37.61 -5.59
N ALA A 60 -10.02 38.45 -4.60
CA ALA A 60 -10.03 38.04 -3.20
C ALA A 60 -11.43 37.68 -2.66
N GLY A 61 -12.50 38.02 -3.38
CA GLY A 61 -13.87 37.69 -3.01
C GLY A 61 -14.38 36.37 -3.59
N GLY A 62 -13.65 35.76 -4.53
CA GLY A 62 -14.13 34.63 -5.33
C GLY A 62 -15.33 34.98 -6.22
N GLU A 63 -15.53 36.26 -6.55
CA GLU A 63 -16.67 36.73 -7.34
C GLU A 63 -16.61 36.18 -8.78
N ALA A 64 -15.44 36.17 -9.40
CA ALA A 64 -15.28 35.59 -10.73
C ALA A 64 -15.61 34.09 -10.73
N ALA A 65 -15.14 33.35 -9.71
CA ALA A 65 -15.40 31.92 -9.58
C ALA A 65 -16.90 31.63 -9.43
N GLN A 66 -17.58 32.35 -8.53
CA GLN A 66 -19.03 32.21 -8.34
C GLN A 66 -19.80 32.56 -9.61
N LEU A 67 -19.42 33.63 -10.33
CA LEU A 67 -20.09 34.03 -11.57
C LEU A 67 -19.89 32.99 -12.69
N PHE A 68 -18.71 32.37 -12.79
CA PHE A 68 -18.47 31.28 -13.73
C PHE A 68 -19.34 30.06 -13.40
N GLN A 69 -19.40 29.67 -12.12
CA GLN A 69 -20.30 28.62 -11.64
C GLN A 69 -21.76 28.92 -12.00
N ASP A 70 -22.27 30.09 -11.62
CA ASP A 70 -23.70 30.43 -11.71
C ASP A 70 -24.18 30.64 -13.15
N ASN A 71 -23.41 31.38 -13.96
CA ASN A 71 -23.86 31.82 -15.28
C ASN A 71 -23.45 30.87 -16.40
N TYR A 72 -22.47 29.99 -16.18
CA TYR A 72 -21.88 29.15 -17.22
C TYR A 72 -21.91 27.66 -16.87
N LEU A 73 -21.33 27.23 -15.74
CA LEU A 73 -21.26 25.79 -15.40
C LEU A 73 -22.63 25.21 -15.01
N SER A 74 -23.42 25.94 -14.23
CA SER A 74 -24.81 25.58 -13.85
C SER A 74 -25.83 25.82 -14.98
N VAL A 75 -25.40 26.30 -16.14
CA VAL A 75 -26.27 26.58 -17.29
C VAL A 75 -25.89 25.69 -18.47
N SER A 76 -26.84 24.91 -18.98
CA SER A 76 -26.58 23.99 -20.09
C SER A 76 -26.05 24.74 -21.32
N GLN A 77 -24.86 24.34 -21.78
CA GLN A 77 -24.26 24.85 -23.02
C GLN A 77 -24.54 23.86 -24.15
N ASN A 78 -25.28 24.28 -25.18
CA ASN A 78 -25.60 23.49 -26.37
C ASN A 78 -26.10 22.04 -26.10
N GLY A 79 -26.86 21.86 -25.02
CA GLY A 79 -27.45 20.58 -24.64
C GLY A 79 -26.53 19.66 -23.82
N ALA A 80 -25.31 20.11 -23.47
CA ALA A 80 -24.50 19.46 -22.45
C ALA A 80 -25.15 19.63 -21.06
N ASN A 81 -24.98 18.64 -20.18
CA ASN A 81 -25.58 18.69 -18.85
C ASN A 81 -24.88 19.76 -18.00
N PRO A 82 -25.63 20.63 -17.31
CA PRO A 82 -25.04 21.51 -16.30
C PRO A 82 -24.26 20.75 -15.24
N ILE A 83 -23.22 21.38 -14.69
CA ILE A 83 -22.45 20.86 -13.56
C ILE A 83 -22.50 21.87 -12.42
N GLU A 84 -22.75 21.38 -11.22
CA GLU A 84 -22.72 22.16 -9.99
C GLU A 84 -21.54 21.70 -9.13
N TYR A 85 -20.63 22.63 -8.82
CA TYR A 85 -19.59 22.43 -7.83
C TYR A 85 -19.96 23.19 -6.54
N PRO A 86 -20.39 22.49 -5.48
CA PRO A 86 -20.71 23.12 -4.21
C PRO A 86 -19.49 23.75 -3.51
N TYR A 87 -18.29 23.35 -3.89
CA TYR A 87 -17.04 23.82 -3.30
C TYR A 87 -16.13 24.40 -4.38
N PHE A 88 -15.50 25.53 -4.06
CA PHE A 88 -14.40 26.07 -4.86
C PHE A 88 -13.34 26.69 -3.95
N TYR A 89 -12.11 26.81 -4.46
CA TYR A 89 -11.00 27.42 -3.76
C TYR A 89 -10.23 28.36 -4.69
N VAL A 90 -9.87 29.54 -4.17
CA VAL A 90 -9.02 30.55 -4.81
C VAL A 90 -8.03 31.09 -3.78
N ALA A 91 -6.80 31.38 -4.21
CA ALA A 91 -5.78 32.01 -3.37
C ALA A 91 -4.94 33.01 -4.18
N PRO A 92 -4.25 33.97 -3.52
CA PRO A 92 -3.47 34.96 -4.25
C PRO A 92 -2.30 34.32 -5.02
N SER A 93 -2.01 34.89 -6.19
CA SER A 93 -0.92 34.51 -7.09
C SER A 93 0.21 35.55 -7.04
N ASN A 94 1.45 35.13 -7.28
CA ASN A 94 2.61 36.04 -7.36
C ASN A 94 2.64 36.91 -8.63
N THR A 95 1.80 36.58 -9.61
CA THR A 95 1.68 37.30 -10.87
C THR A 95 1.28 38.76 -10.68
N GLY A 96 2.04 39.65 -11.32
CA GLY A 96 1.79 41.09 -11.30
C GLY A 96 1.93 41.73 -9.92
N ILE A 97 2.54 41.07 -8.94
CA ILE A 97 2.93 41.72 -7.68
C ILE A 97 4.28 42.41 -7.90
N ALA A 98 4.34 43.73 -7.74
CA ALA A 98 5.59 44.48 -7.95
C ALA A 98 6.69 44.04 -6.96
N SER A 99 7.86 43.64 -7.47
CA SER A 99 9.00 43.27 -6.62
C SER A 99 9.68 44.49 -5.96
N GLY A 100 9.65 45.63 -6.65
CA GLY A 100 10.41 46.83 -6.28
C GLY A 100 11.85 46.85 -6.80
N PHE A 101 12.24 45.86 -7.61
CA PHE A 101 13.59 45.67 -8.18
C PHE A 101 13.55 45.57 -9.71
N ASP A 102 14.73 45.63 -10.34
CA ASP A 102 14.93 45.57 -11.81
C ASP A 102 15.31 44.14 -12.20
N LEU A 103 14.32 43.24 -12.21
CA LEU A 103 14.57 41.79 -12.28
C LEU A 103 15.07 41.31 -13.66
N ASN A 104 14.94 42.15 -14.69
CA ASN A 104 15.45 41.89 -16.03
C ASN A 104 16.71 42.71 -16.38
N ASN A 105 17.29 43.44 -15.42
CA ASN A 105 18.53 44.19 -15.58
C ASN A 105 18.52 45.21 -16.74
N ASN A 106 17.37 45.84 -17.01
CA ASN A 106 17.24 46.83 -18.10
C ASN A 106 17.57 48.28 -17.67
N ALA A 107 17.98 48.48 -16.42
CA ALA A 107 18.25 49.74 -15.73
C ALA A 107 17.00 50.57 -15.37
N THR A 108 15.81 49.95 -15.33
CA THR A 108 14.54 50.59 -14.98
C THR A 108 13.76 49.70 -14.01
N VAL A 109 13.21 50.28 -12.95
CA VAL A 109 12.26 49.62 -12.06
C VAL A 109 10.86 50.14 -12.32
N VAL A 110 9.92 49.27 -12.69
CA VAL A 110 8.54 49.61 -13.02
C VAL A 110 7.57 49.00 -12.00
N THR A 111 7.01 49.84 -11.12
CA THR A 111 6.10 49.39 -10.03
C THR A 111 4.64 49.80 -10.22
N THR A 112 4.27 50.38 -11.36
CA THR A 112 2.90 50.83 -11.63
C THR A 112 2.16 49.84 -12.53
N PRO A 113 1.07 49.18 -12.06
CA PRO A 113 0.29 48.25 -12.87
C PRO A 113 -0.11 48.83 -14.24
N GLY A 114 0.02 48.01 -15.28
CA GLY A 114 -0.29 48.35 -16.67
C GLY A 114 0.70 49.30 -17.36
N ALA A 115 1.76 49.77 -16.69
CA ALA A 115 2.84 50.51 -17.34
C ALA A 115 3.71 49.58 -18.21
N PRO A 116 4.25 50.04 -19.36
CA PRO A 116 5.20 49.23 -20.14
C PRO A 116 6.39 48.79 -19.27
N GLY A 117 6.69 47.50 -19.25
CA GLY A 117 7.74 46.90 -18.43
C GLY A 117 7.30 46.44 -17.03
N TYR A 118 6.04 46.68 -16.62
CA TYR A 118 5.57 46.32 -15.27
C TYR A 118 5.68 44.83 -14.96
N GLY A 119 5.26 43.96 -15.90
CA GLY A 119 5.31 42.52 -15.69
C GLY A 119 6.73 41.97 -15.58
N ASP A 120 7.71 42.62 -16.20
CA ASP A 120 9.11 42.17 -16.17
C ASP A 120 9.77 42.37 -14.79
N ASP A 121 9.25 43.30 -13.97
CA ASP A 121 9.72 43.63 -12.62
C ASP A 121 8.78 43.12 -11.51
N ALA A 122 7.80 42.29 -11.86
CA ALA A 122 6.91 41.64 -10.92
C ALA A 122 7.51 40.31 -10.40
N LEU A 123 7.09 39.87 -9.21
CA LEU A 123 7.53 38.59 -8.61
C LEU A 123 7.17 37.38 -9.48
N GLY A 124 6.08 37.49 -10.23
CA GLY A 124 5.78 36.70 -11.43
C GLY A 124 5.17 37.60 -12.49
N PHE A 125 5.33 37.26 -13.77
CA PHE A 125 4.90 38.13 -14.85
C PHE A 125 3.38 38.37 -14.83
N GLY A 126 2.97 39.64 -14.87
CA GLY A 126 1.57 40.05 -14.92
C GLY A 126 1.42 41.57 -15.00
N ASN A 127 0.36 42.06 -15.65
CA ASN A 127 0.09 43.48 -15.82
C ASN A 127 -0.61 44.12 -14.62
N PHE A 128 -1.18 43.31 -13.73
CA PHE A 128 -1.79 43.68 -12.47
C PHE A 128 -1.74 42.50 -11.49
N PRO A 129 -1.78 42.74 -10.16
CA PRO A 129 -1.77 41.67 -9.17
C PRO A 129 -2.90 40.67 -9.38
N GLY A 130 -2.56 39.38 -9.47
CA GLY A 130 -3.53 38.29 -9.62
C GLY A 130 -3.92 37.94 -11.07
N GLN A 131 -3.35 38.59 -12.08
CA GLN A 131 -3.54 38.17 -13.48
C GLN A 131 -3.04 36.72 -13.69
N TYR A 132 -3.70 35.87 -14.45
CA TYR A 132 -3.28 34.47 -14.67
C TYR A 132 -3.31 33.58 -13.40
N GLY A 133 -4.20 33.86 -12.45
CA GLY A 133 -4.41 33.02 -11.27
C GLY A 133 -5.00 31.64 -11.61
N MET A 134 -5.51 30.95 -10.59
CA MET A 134 -6.15 29.65 -10.74
C MET A 134 -7.43 29.58 -9.88
N VAL A 135 -8.28 28.61 -10.17
CA VAL A 135 -9.42 28.23 -9.33
C VAL A 135 -9.60 26.71 -9.34
N ILE A 136 -9.88 26.14 -8.17
CA ILE A 136 -10.32 24.74 -8.02
C ILE A 136 -11.84 24.74 -7.85
N TYR A 137 -12.53 23.85 -8.55
CA TYR A 137 -13.91 23.48 -8.30
C TYR A 137 -13.99 22.00 -7.91
N SER A 138 -14.82 21.66 -6.92
CA SER A 138 -14.96 20.29 -6.44
C SER A 138 -16.41 19.94 -6.12
N LYS A 139 -16.82 18.72 -6.50
CA LYS A 139 -18.07 18.10 -6.06
C LYS A 139 -17.97 17.63 -4.61
N TYR A 140 -16.76 17.40 -4.14
CA TYR A 140 -16.42 16.92 -2.80
C TYR A 140 -15.96 18.06 -1.89
N PRO A 141 -16.18 17.97 -0.56
CA PRO A 141 -15.72 18.97 0.39
C PRO A 141 -14.21 19.24 0.30
N ILE A 142 -13.83 20.51 0.34
CA ILE A 142 -12.43 20.94 0.44
C ILE A 142 -12.13 21.20 1.92
N ASN A 143 -11.07 20.58 2.44
CA ASN A 143 -10.61 20.79 3.81
C ASN A 143 -9.81 22.09 3.93
N THR A 144 -10.52 23.22 3.91
CA THR A 144 -9.91 24.56 3.86
C THR A 144 -9.03 24.89 5.07
N GLU A 145 -9.20 24.20 6.20
CA GLU A 145 -8.39 24.44 7.40
C GLU A 145 -6.96 23.89 7.26
N ASN A 146 -6.77 22.86 6.43
CA ASN A 146 -5.49 22.19 6.21
C ASN A 146 -4.88 22.48 4.83
N VAL A 147 -5.43 23.46 4.08
CA VAL A 147 -4.83 23.89 2.82
C VAL A 147 -3.48 24.56 3.08
N ARG A 148 -2.45 24.15 2.34
CA ARG A 148 -1.14 24.80 2.36
C ARG A 148 -0.92 25.57 1.07
N THR A 149 -0.45 26.81 1.19
CA THR A 149 -0.06 27.64 0.04
C THR A 149 1.41 28.02 0.16
N PHE A 150 2.10 28.10 -0.97
CA PHE A 150 3.54 28.34 -1.01
C PHE A 150 3.90 29.64 -1.75
N GLN A 151 3.05 30.66 -1.63
CA GLN A 151 3.23 31.94 -2.33
C GLN A 151 4.52 32.64 -1.89
N ASN A 152 4.86 32.56 -0.60
CA ASN A 152 6.00 33.27 -0.02
C ASN A 152 7.29 32.46 0.01
N PHE A 153 7.29 31.21 -0.44
CA PHE A 153 8.51 30.39 -0.49
C PHE A 153 9.54 31.03 -1.43
N LEU A 154 10.76 31.29 -0.94
CA LEU A 154 11.82 31.97 -1.69
C LEU A 154 12.60 31.00 -2.57
N TRP A 155 12.97 31.43 -3.79
CA TRP A 155 13.72 30.57 -4.70
C TRP A 155 15.11 30.20 -4.15
N GLN A 156 15.79 31.16 -3.52
CA GLN A 156 17.10 30.93 -2.90
C GLN A 156 17.10 29.93 -1.73
N ASP A 157 15.92 29.63 -1.15
CA ASP A 157 15.81 28.72 -0.01
C ASP A 157 15.80 27.25 -0.45
N MET A 158 15.65 26.96 -1.76
CA MET A 158 15.83 25.59 -2.26
C MET A 158 17.30 25.16 -2.18
N PRO A 159 17.58 23.97 -1.60
CA PRO A 159 18.90 23.38 -1.67
C PRO A 159 19.34 23.18 -3.12
N GLY A 160 20.44 23.83 -3.51
CA GLY A 160 20.97 23.74 -4.87
C GLY A 160 20.11 24.42 -5.94
N ALA A 161 19.33 25.45 -5.58
CA ALA A 161 18.54 26.24 -6.51
C ALA A 161 19.33 26.62 -7.78
N LEU A 162 18.70 26.45 -8.95
CA LEU A 162 19.23 26.85 -10.25
C LEU A 162 19.10 28.36 -10.45
N LEU A 163 19.82 29.15 -9.65
CA LEU A 163 19.83 30.61 -9.80
C LEU A 163 20.63 31.02 -11.04
N PRO A 164 20.10 31.88 -11.92
CA PRO A 164 20.70 32.18 -13.21
C PRO A 164 22.01 32.98 -13.12
N ASP A 165 22.94 32.66 -14.03
CA ASP A 165 24.20 33.38 -14.25
C ASP A 165 23.97 34.64 -15.10
N ASN A 166 24.67 35.73 -14.78
CA ASN A 166 24.75 36.86 -15.69
C ASN A 166 25.80 36.58 -16.79
N PRO A 167 25.41 36.52 -18.08
CA PRO A 167 26.32 36.13 -19.16
C PRO A 167 27.45 37.15 -19.41
N ASN A 168 27.41 38.32 -18.75
CA ASN A 168 28.42 39.37 -18.86
C ASN A 168 29.50 39.33 -17.76
N THR A 169 29.36 38.44 -16.79
CA THR A 169 30.25 38.28 -15.64
C THR A 169 30.74 36.82 -15.55
N PRO A 170 31.90 36.58 -14.92
CA PRO A 170 32.40 35.23 -14.67
C PRO A 170 31.89 34.61 -13.35
N GLU A 171 31.22 35.38 -12.51
CA GLU A 171 30.61 34.91 -11.26
C GLU A 171 29.38 34.04 -11.58
N ALA A 172 29.14 33.01 -10.75
CA ALA A 172 27.97 32.14 -10.89
C ALA A 172 26.82 32.64 -10.01
N ASN A 173 25.58 32.35 -10.42
CA ASN A 173 24.33 32.64 -9.74
C ASN A 173 24.18 34.14 -9.40
N ASP A 174 24.64 35.01 -10.30
CA ASP A 174 24.82 36.44 -10.04
C ASP A 174 23.90 37.34 -10.88
N TRP A 175 22.88 36.78 -11.55
CA TRP A 175 21.87 37.58 -12.23
C TRP A 175 21.09 38.48 -11.25
N TYR A 176 20.73 37.93 -10.09
CA TYR A 176 20.00 38.62 -9.03
C TYR A 176 20.93 39.04 -7.89
N SER A 177 20.70 40.24 -7.34
CA SER A 177 21.41 40.70 -6.15
C SER A 177 20.93 39.96 -4.88
N PRO A 178 21.74 39.95 -3.81
CA PRO A 178 21.30 39.39 -2.52
C PRO A 178 20.00 40.02 -2.01
N GLU A 179 19.80 41.32 -2.20
CA GLU A 179 18.57 42.02 -1.80
C GLU A 179 17.35 41.64 -2.65
N GLU A 180 17.56 41.28 -3.93
CA GLU A 180 16.50 40.79 -4.80
C GLU A 180 16.06 39.38 -4.38
N LEU A 181 17.02 38.51 -4.08
CA LEU A 181 16.74 37.14 -3.63
C LEU A 181 15.98 37.09 -2.29
N GLU A 182 16.16 38.08 -1.41
CA GLU A 182 15.41 38.22 -0.15
C GLU A 182 13.89 38.35 -0.36
N VAL A 183 13.43 38.74 -1.56
CA VAL A 183 12.01 38.88 -1.88
C VAL A 183 11.55 37.97 -3.02
N PHE A 184 12.47 37.39 -3.80
CA PHE A 184 12.11 36.68 -5.01
C PHE A 184 11.59 35.27 -4.73
N ARG A 185 10.31 35.07 -5.04
CA ARG A 185 9.57 33.84 -4.75
C ARG A 185 9.93 32.74 -5.75
N LEU A 186 9.93 31.48 -5.34
CA LEU A 186 10.02 30.36 -6.29
C LEU A 186 8.80 30.34 -7.19
N SER A 187 7.60 30.18 -6.59
CA SER A 187 6.34 30.13 -7.32
C SER A 187 6.09 31.44 -8.07
N SER A 188 6.10 31.40 -9.40
CA SER A 188 5.83 32.52 -10.29
C SER A 188 4.35 32.87 -10.34
N LYS A 189 3.48 31.86 -10.33
CA LYS A 189 2.03 32.03 -10.21
C LYS A 189 1.53 31.43 -8.91
N SER A 190 1.46 30.11 -8.78
CA SER A 190 0.90 29.45 -7.60
C SER A 190 1.36 28.00 -7.42
N HIS A 191 1.47 27.58 -6.17
CA HIS A 191 1.64 26.21 -5.69
C HIS A 191 0.75 26.03 -4.45
N TRP A 192 -0.19 25.07 -4.51
CA TRP A 192 -1.15 24.80 -3.45
C TRP A 192 -1.24 23.29 -3.18
N ASP A 193 -1.25 22.90 -1.91
CA ASP A 193 -1.70 21.57 -1.48
C ASP A 193 -3.11 21.70 -0.88
N ILE A 194 -4.09 21.09 -1.53
CA ILE A 194 -5.51 21.22 -1.22
C ILE A 194 -6.10 19.85 -0.89
N PRO A 195 -6.30 19.51 0.39
CA PRO A 195 -6.92 18.24 0.76
C PRO A 195 -8.42 18.24 0.43
N ILE A 196 -8.86 17.20 -0.30
CA ILE A 196 -10.26 16.96 -0.69
C ILE A 196 -10.75 15.68 -0.03
N GLU A 197 -11.95 15.74 0.57
CA GLU A 197 -12.55 14.62 1.30
C GLU A 197 -13.45 13.80 0.37
N VAL A 198 -13.00 12.62 -0.06
CA VAL A 198 -13.74 11.74 -0.96
C VAL A 198 -14.03 10.41 -0.27
N ASN A 199 -15.31 10.07 -0.12
CA ASN A 199 -15.77 8.81 0.49
C ASN A 199 -15.19 8.49 1.89
N GLY A 200 -14.76 9.52 2.64
CA GLY A 200 -14.16 9.36 3.97
C GLY A 200 -12.63 9.31 3.97
N GLU A 201 -12.00 9.40 2.79
CA GLU A 201 -10.54 9.48 2.62
C GLU A 201 -10.11 10.88 2.13
N THR A 202 -8.90 11.27 2.46
CA THR A 202 -8.30 12.53 1.98
C THR A 202 -7.47 12.27 0.73
N ILE A 203 -7.79 12.96 -0.36
CA ILE A 203 -6.93 13.04 -1.56
C ILE A 203 -6.40 14.48 -1.68
N HIS A 204 -5.08 14.63 -1.69
CA HIS A 204 -4.42 15.93 -1.84
C HIS A 204 -4.35 16.35 -3.30
N VAL A 205 -4.94 17.51 -3.64
CA VAL A 205 -4.72 18.13 -4.96
C VAL A 205 -3.53 19.07 -4.87
N LEU A 206 -2.45 18.68 -5.53
CA LEU A 206 -1.21 19.45 -5.61
C LEU A 206 -1.26 20.31 -6.88
N ALA A 207 -1.82 21.51 -6.76
CA ALA A 207 -2.12 22.39 -7.87
C ALA A 207 -1.01 23.41 -8.11
N SER A 208 -0.58 23.55 -9.36
CA SER A 208 0.41 24.57 -9.73
C SER A 208 0.27 25.10 -11.15
N HIS A 209 0.93 26.22 -11.39
CA HIS A 209 1.08 26.82 -12.71
C HIS A 209 2.43 27.52 -12.80
N PRO A 210 3.52 26.77 -13.06
CA PRO A 210 4.86 27.31 -13.19
C PRO A 210 5.01 28.36 -14.31
N THR A 211 6.18 29.00 -14.34
CA THR A 211 6.52 29.95 -15.39
C THR A 211 6.75 29.21 -16.71
N PRO A 212 6.35 29.76 -17.86
CA PRO A 212 6.80 29.24 -19.16
C PRO A 212 8.33 29.32 -19.26
N PRO A 213 9.05 28.29 -19.73
CA PRO A 213 10.52 28.24 -19.76
C PRO A 213 11.14 29.08 -20.89
N THR A 214 10.46 30.13 -21.34
CA THR A 214 10.87 30.97 -22.48
C THR A 214 10.69 32.46 -22.14
N PHE A 215 10.84 33.35 -23.13
CA PHE A 215 10.68 34.81 -23.01
C PHE A 215 11.79 35.54 -22.23
N ASP A 216 13.01 35.04 -22.30
CA ASP A 216 14.21 35.62 -21.71
C ASP A 216 15.46 35.47 -22.60
N GLY A 217 16.62 35.87 -22.09
CA GLY A 217 17.89 35.83 -22.82
C GLY A 217 18.74 34.58 -22.50
N PRO A 218 20.01 34.57 -22.93
CA PRO A 218 20.94 33.44 -22.71
C PRO A 218 21.19 33.07 -21.25
N GLU A 219 20.77 33.92 -20.30
CA GLU A 219 20.79 33.64 -18.87
C GLU A 219 19.78 32.57 -18.42
N ASP A 220 18.74 32.30 -19.23
CA ASP A 220 17.70 31.28 -19.02
C ASP A 220 17.07 31.30 -17.61
N ARG A 221 16.47 32.44 -17.23
CA ARG A 221 15.87 32.65 -15.90
C ARG A 221 14.61 31.83 -15.75
N ASN A 222 13.79 31.83 -16.79
CA ASN A 222 12.49 31.20 -16.78
C ASN A 222 12.61 29.69 -16.94
N GLY A 223 13.53 29.17 -17.77
CA GLY A 223 13.78 27.73 -17.84
C GLY A 223 14.31 27.18 -16.53
N GLN A 224 15.28 27.86 -15.88
CA GLN A 224 15.78 27.46 -14.57
C GLN A 224 14.73 27.56 -13.45
N ARG A 225 13.90 28.62 -13.46
CA ARG A 225 12.82 28.75 -12.48
C ARG A 225 11.73 27.70 -12.68
N ASN A 226 11.33 27.43 -13.92
CA ASN A 226 10.36 26.38 -14.25
C ASN A 226 10.85 25.01 -13.75
N HIS A 227 12.14 24.71 -13.97
CA HIS A 227 12.76 23.49 -13.45
C HIS A 227 12.59 23.33 -11.94
N ASP A 228 12.92 24.38 -11.18
CA ASP A 228 12.84 24.35 -9.73
C ASP A 228 11.39 24.42 -9.20
N GLU A 229 10.48 25.08 -9.92
CA GLU A 229 9.04 25.04 -9.63
C GLU A 229 8.48 23.62 -9.79
N ILE A 230 8.90 22.86 -10.81
CA ILE A 230 8.47 21.46 -10.97
C ILE A 230 9.14 20.55 -9.93
N ARG A 231 10.45 20.75 -9.69
CA ARG A 231 11.20 20.04 -8.65
C ARG A 231 10.54 20.16 -7.28
N PHE A 232 9.99 21.33 -6.97
CA PHE A 232 9.28 21.58 -5.71
C PHE A 232 8.29 20.46 -5.40
N TRP A 233 7.47 20.02 -6.37
CA TRP A 233 6.53 18.92 -6.13
C TRP A 233 7.20 17.58 -5.96
N SER A 234 8.25 17.28 -6.74
CA SER A 234 9.03 16.04 -6.58
C SER A 234 9.61 15.95 -5.16
N ASP A 235 10.24 17.01 -4.68
CA ASP A 235 10.80 17.06 -3.32
C ASP A 235 9.66 17.03 -2.27
N TYR A 236 8.53 17.68 -2.54
CA TYR A 236 7.39 17.73 -1.62
C TYR A 236 6.76 16.36 -1.37
N ILE A 237 6.60 15.51 -2.41
CA ILE A 237 5.99 14.18 -2.27
C ILE A 237 6.99 13.10 -1.85
N THR A 238 8.29 13.34 -2.03
CA THR A 238 9.33 12.34 -1.74
C THR A 238 9.71 12.38 -0.26
N PRO A 239 9.56 11.26 0.49
CA PRO A 239 9.93 11.22 1.90
C PRO A 239 11.37 11.68 2.15
N GLY A 240 11.55 12.61 3.10
CA GLY A 240 12.86 13.15 3.48
C GLY A 240 13.34 14.36 2.67
N GLU A 241 12.95 14.48 1.39
CA GLU A 241 13.45 15.53 0.49
C GLU A 241 12.79 16.90 0.74
N GLY A 242 11.50 16.91 1.11
CA GLY A 242 10.73 18.14 1.34
C GLY A 242 10.98 18.87 2.67
N SER A 243 12.01 18.51 3.45
CA SER A 243 12.25 19.06 4.80
C SER A 243 12.52 20.58 4.85
N TYR A 244 13.00 21.15 3.74
CA TYR A 244 13.29 22.58 3.61
C TYR A 244 12.06 23.42 3.21
N ILE A 245 10.98 22.77 2.77
CA ILE A 245 9.78 23.43 2.26
C ILE A 245 8.98 23.98 3.43
N TYR A 246 8.65 25.28 3.38
CA TYR A 246 7.74 25.92 4.31
C TYR A 246 6.58 26.58 3.58
N ASP A 247 5.39 26.51 4.17
CA ASP A 247 4.20 27.18 3.63
C ASP A 247 4.06 28.64 4.14
N ASP A 248 3.01 29.30 3.68
CA ASP A 248 2.68 30.68 4.04
C ASP A 248 2.26 30.85 5.51
N ALA A 249 1.92 29.77 6.22
CA ALA A 249 1.67 29.76 7.66
C ALA A 249 2.97 29.58 8.48
N GLY A 250 4.04 29.16 7.82
CA GLY A 250 5.36 28.91 8.41
C GLY A 250 5.57 27.45 8.85
N ASP A 251 4.70 26.54 8.44
CA ASP A 251 4.83 25.11 8.74
C ASP A 251 5.75 24.42 7.71
N TYR A 252 6.69 23.61 8.22
CA TYR A 252 7.74 22.96 7.44
C TYR A 252 7.42 21.50 7.12
N GLY A 253 7.97 21.01 6.01
CA GLY A 253 7.94 19.59 5.63
C GLY A 253 7.11 19.33 4.38
N GLY A 254 7.39 18.16 3.77
CA GLY A 254 6.68 17.63 2.61
C GLY A 254 5.31 17.04 2.94
N LEU A 255 4.72 16.35 1.96
CA LEU A 255 3.53 15.54 2.12
C LEU A 255 3.84 14.33 3.01
N THR A 256 2.87 13.93 3.84
CA THR A 256 3.00 12.72 4.65
C THR A 256 3.18 11.50 3.73
N PRO A 257 4.18 10.61 4.00
CA PRO A 257 4.35 9.39 3.21
C PRO A 257 3.06 8.59 3.10
N GLY A 258 2.78 8.09 1.89
CA GLY A 258 1.58 7.32 1.58
C GLY A 258 0.28 8.11 1.43
N SER A 259 0.25 9.43 1.64
CA SER A 259 -0.92 10.22 1.28
C SER A 259 -1.30 10.02 -0.19
N SER A 260 -2.59 9.84 -0.48
CA SER A 260 -3.11 9.87 -1.84
C SER A 260 -3.07 11.31 -2.37
N PHE A 261 -2.56 11.51 -3.57
CA PHE A 261 -2.48 12.84 -4.17
C PHE A 261 -2.70 12.81 -5.68
N VAL A 262 -3.04 13.97 -6.24
CA VAL A 262 -3.07 14.21 -7.69
C VAL A 262 -2.38 15.54 -7.96
N ILE A 263 -1.26 15.53 -8.68
CA ILE A 263 -0.61 16.75 -9.17
C ILE A 263 -1.36 17.22 -10.40
N MET A 264 -1.75 18.49 -10.41
CA MET A 264 -2.60 19.06 -11.47
C MET A 264 -2.11 20.44 -11.91
N GLY A 265 -2.16 20.69 -13.21
CA GLY A 265 -1.95 22.03 -13.77
C GLY A 265 -1.17 22.06 -15.07
N ASP A 266 -1.06 23.27 -15.63
CA ASP A 266 -0.13 23.59 -16.71
C ASP A 266 1.28 23.75 -16.14
N GLN A 267 2.10 22.71 -16.31
CA GLN A 267 3.50 22.65 -15.87
C GLN A 267 4.44 23.39 -16.82
N ASN A 268 3.97 23.81 -18.00
CA ASN A 268 4.76 24.50 -19.02
C ASN A 268 6.02 23.74 -19.49
N ALA A 269 6.11 22.43 -19.24
CA ALA A 269 7.26 21.61 -19.58
C ALA A 269 6.82 20.34 -20.33
N ASP A 270 7.40 20.17 -21.51
CA ASP A 270 7.25 18.98 -22.34
C ASP A 270 8.42 18.02 -22.06
N PRO A 271 8.20 16.69 -22.06
CA PRO A 271 9.27 15.73 -21.77
C PRO A 271 10.41 15.72 -22.79
N ASN A 272 10.21 16.16 -24.05
CA ASN A 272 11.23 16.03 -25.09
C ASN A 272 11.32 17.17 -26.11
N ASP A 273 10.22 17.87 -26.39
CA ASP A 273 10.07 18.78 -27.53
C ASP A 273 10.05 20.27 -27.14
N GLY A 274 9.99 20.56 -25.84
CA GLY A 274 9.97 21.92 -25.28
C GLY A 274 11.36 22.50 -24.97
N ASP A 275 11.37 23.74 -24.49
CA ASP A 275 12.59 24.50 -24.15
C ASP A 275 12.93 24.44 -22.64
N SER A 276 12.30 23.54 -21.85
CA SER A 276 12.58 23.42 -20.42
C SER A 276 14.01 22.94 -20.14
N VAL A 277 14.66 23.53 -19.14
CA VAL A 277 15.96 23.07 -18.64
C VAL A 277 15.87 21.62 -18.19
N ASP A 278 16.82 20.80 -18.66
CA ASP A 278 17.01 19.39 -18.29
C ASP A 278 15.74 18.52 -18.35
N ASN A 279 14.81 18.85 -19.26
CA ASN A 279 13.51 18.17 -19.38
C ASN A 279 12.77 18.12 -18.03
N ALA A 280 12.64 19.29 -17.39
CA ALA A 280 12.19 19.45 -16.00
C ALA A 280 11.03 18.56 -15.56
N ILE A 281 10.06 18.29 -16.44
CA ILE A 281 8.89 17.46 -16.12
C ILE A 281 9.21 15.99 -15.82
N LEU A 282 10.35 15.47 -16.29
CA LEU A 282 10.79 14.11 -15.96
C LEU A 282 11.04 13.93 -14.46
N GLN A 283 11.29 15.01 -13.71
CA GLN A 283 11.35 14.96 -12.25
C GLN A 283 10.05 14.46 -11.61
N LEU A 284 8.90 14.65 -12.27
CA LEU A 284 7.62 14.09 -11.85
C LEU A 284 7.29 12.79 -12.58
N LEU A 285 7.51 12.72 -13.90
CA LEU A 285 7.14 11.53 -14.68
C LEU A 285 7.95 10.27 -14.31
N ASP A 286 9.21 10.45 -13.86
CA ASP A 286 10.08 9.37 -13.42
C ASP A 286 10.03 9.15 -11.89
N ASN A 287 9.23 9.93 -11.15
CA ASN A 287 9.09 9.76 -9.71
C ASN A 287 8.26 8.50 -9.41
N PRO A 288 8.79 7.52 -8.63
CA PRO A 288 8.12 6.24 -8.40
C PRO A 288 6.84 6.34 -7.57
N LEU A 289 6.56 7.49 -6.96
CA LEU A 289 5.34 7.74 -6.20
C LEU A 289 4.18 8.23 -7.08
N ILE A 290 4.41 8.46 -8.37
CA ILE A 290 3.41 8.93 -9.33
C ILE A 290 3.01 7.79 -10.26
N ASN A 291 1.70 7.56 -10.40
CA ASN A 291 1.17 6.60 -11.35
C ASN A 291 1.17 7.20 -12.77
N THR A 292 2.04 6.68 -13.64
CA THR A 292 2.11 7.05 -15.07
C THR A 292 1.69 5.92 -16.01
N SER A 293 1.03 4.88 -15.47
CA SER A 293 0.65 3.67 -16.22
C SER A 293 -0.23 3.94 -17.45
N ILE A 294 -1.02 5.01 -17.42
CA ILE A 294 -1.82 5.48 -18.54
C ILE A 294 -1.53 6.96 -18.78
N THR A 295 -1.07 7.29 -19.99
CA THR A 295 -0.88 8.68 -20.41
C THR A 295 -2.14 9.20 -21.12
N PRO A 296 -2.72 10.33 -20.68
CA PRO A 296 -3.83 10.97 -21.39
C PRO A 296 -3.49 11.21 -22.86
N SER A 297 -4.40 10.87 -23.77
CA SER A 297 -4.16 11.01 -25.21
C SER A 297 -5.39 11.47 -25.98
N SER A 298 -5.19 11.88 -27.24
CA SER A 298 -6.24 12.26 -28.18
C SER A 298 -5.84 12.08 -29.64
N GLU A 299 -6.78 11.64 -30.48
CA GLU A 299 -6.58 11.58 -31.93
C GLU A 299 -6.53 12.97 -32.59
N GLY A 300 -7.23 13.96 -32.00
CA GLY A 300 -7.22 15.33 -32.53
C GLY A 300 -5.87 16.02 -32.40
N GLY A 301 -5.10 15.73 -31.35
CA GLY A 301 -3.71 16.20 -31.22
C GLY A 301 -2.85 15.74 -32.40
N THR A 302 -2.89 14.43 -32.70
CA THR A 302 -2.21 13.85 -33.87
C THR A 302 -2.66 14.49 -35.19
N GLU A 303 -3.98 14.70 -35.38
CA GLU A 303 -4.51 15.33 -36.59
C GLU A 303 -4.00 16.77 -36.75
N GLN A 304 -4.07 17.59 -35.68
CA GLN A 304 -3.67 18.99 -35.75
C GLN A 304 -2.15 19.15 -35.92
N ALA A 305 -1.34 18.36 -35.21
CA ALA A 305 0.11 18.35 -35.38
C ALA A 305 0.50 18.05 -36.84
N ALA A 306 -0.17 17.07 -37.46
CA ALA A 306 0.06 16.71 -38.87
C ALA A 306 -0.45 17.78 -39.87
N LEU A 307 -1.58 18.43 -39.57
CA LEU A 307 -2.18 19.46 -40.43
C LEU A 307 -1.36 20.75 -40.47
N GLN A 308 -0.86 21.18 -39.31
CA GLN A 308 -0.01 22.35 -39.16
C GLN A 308 1.39 22.05 -39.72
N GLY A 309 2.03 21.00 -39.22
CA GLY A 309 3.44 20.72 -39.55
C GLY A 309 4.35 21.71 -38.82
N GLY A 310 5.24 22.40 -39.55
CA GLY A 310 6.15 23.38 -38.93
C GLY A 310 7.10 22.73 -37.92
N ALA A 311 7.11 23.23 -36.67
CA ALA A 311 7.90 22.66 -35.57
C ALA A 311 7.47 21.23 -35.22
N ASN A 312 6.17 20.92 -35.32
CA ASN A 312 5.61 19.58 -35.07
C ASN A 312 6.26 18.50 -35.95
N ALA A 313 6.77 18.85 -37.14
CA ALA A 313 7.43 17.90 -38.02
C ALA A 313 8.82 17.43 -37.52
N SER A 314 9.40 18.14 -36.54
CA SER A 314 10.64 17.76 -35.88
C SER A 314 10.44 17.18 -34.48
N HIS A 315 9.21 17.20 -33.95
CA HIS A 315 8.92 16.65 -32.63
C HIS A 315 9.10 15.14 -32.60
N ILE A 316 9.50 14.62 -31.45
CA ILE A 316 9.76 13.19 -31.24
C ILE A 316 8.76 12.55 -30.27
N THR A 317 8.07 13.33 -29.45
CA THR A 317 6.95 12.85 -28.63
C THR A 317 5.78 12.47 -29.56
N ASP A 318 5.00 11.46 -29.16
CA ASP A 318 3.78 11.13 -29.88
C ASP A 318 2.78 12.30 -29.72
N PRO A 319 2.36 12.96 -30.81
CA PRO A 319 1.46 14.11 -30.74
C PRO A 319 0.07 13.77 -30.22
N ALA A 320 -0.25 12.48 -30.04
CA ALA A 320 -1.45 12.08 -29.32
C ALA A 320 -1.44 12.57 -27.85
N PHE A 321 -0.27 12.78 -27.26
CA PHE A 321 -0.10 13.23 -25.87
C PHE A 321 -0.07 14.76 -25.72
N ASP A 322 -0.05 15.51 -26.81
CA ASP A 322 -0.03 16.97 -26.77
C ASP A 322 -1.30 17.52 -26.11
N THR A 323 -1.11 18.54 -25.28
CA THR A 323 -2.20 19.19 -24.52
C THR A 323 -2.37 20.65 -24.90
N ALA A 324 -1.44 21.24 -25.65
CA ALA A 324 -1.51 22.62 -26.11
C ALA A 324 -1.05 22.78 -27.57
N ASP A 325 -1.52 23.85 -28.22
CA ASP A 325 -1.21 24.24 -29.60
C ASP A 325 -0.76 25.71 -29.64
N PHE A 326 0.55 25.94 -29.74
CA PHE A 326 1.13 27.28 -29.80
C PHE A 326 1.31 27.80 -31.24
N ALA A 327 0.48 27.31 -32.17
CA ALA A 327 0.49 27.58 -33.60
C ALA A 327 1.69 27.00 -34.36
N ASP A 328 1.65 27.16 -35.70
CA ASP A 328 2.57 26.58 -36.70
C ASP A 328 4.03 27.11 -36.65
N GLY A 329 4.37 27.88 -35.61
CA GLY A 329 5.72 28.39 -35.32
C GLY A 329 6.51 27.45 -34.41
N ALA A 330 7.57 27.96 -33.79
CA ALA A 330 8.14 27.32 -32.60
C ALA A 330 7.37 27.86 -31.36
N PRO A 331 6.98 27.02 -30.40
CA PRO A 331 7.37 25.62 -30.26
C PRO A 331 6.46 24.61 -30.97
N GLY A 332 5.26 24.97 -31.43
CA GLY A 332 4.29 24.00 -32.00
C GLY A 332 3.37 23.43 -30.92
N ASN A 333 2.98 22.17 -31.07
CA ASN A 333 2.16 21.44 -30.11
C ASN A 333 3.05 20.76 -29.08
N LEU A 334 2.65 20.79 -27.81
CA LEU A 334 3.41 20.24 -26.70
C LEU A 334 2.47 19.61 -25.66
N ARG A 335 2.99 18.67 -24.87
CA ARG A 335 2.38 18.18 -23.64
C ARG A 335 2.85 19.03 -22.46
N VAL A 336 2.01 19.94 -21.99
CA VAL A 336 2.34 20.87 -20.90
C VAL A 336 1.34 20.84 -19.74
N ASP A 337 0.17 20.26 -19.93
CA ASP A 337 -0.87 20.11 -18.92
C ASP A 337 -0.89 18.70 -18.36
N TYR A 338 -0.92 18.57 -17.03
CA TYR A 338 -0.75 17.29 -16.36
C TYR A 338 -1.84 17.06 -15.30
N VAL A 339 -2.26 15.80 -15.20
CA VAL A 339 -3.03 15.23 -14.09
C VAL A 339 -2.31 13.93 -13.73
N LEU A 340 -1.60 13.92 -12.61
CA LEU A 340 -0.66 12.87 -12.22
C LEU A 340 -1.06 12.33 -10.83
N PRO A 341 -1.85 11.25 -10.77
CA PRO A 341 -2.23 10.64 -9.50
C PRO A 341 -1.05 9.91 -8.84
N SER A 342 -1.12 9.72 -7.54
CA SER A 342 -0.17 8.93 -6.75
C SER A 342 -0.25 7.44 -7.10
N GLN A 343 0.81 6.69 -6.82
CA GLN A 343 0.94 5.27 -7.17
C GLN A 343 -0.14 4.37 -6.55
N ASN A 344 -0.72 4.76 -5.42
CA ASN A 344 -1.82 4.08 -4.74
C ASN A 344 -3.22 4.43 -5.28
N LEU A 345 -3.32 5.20 -6.36
CA LEU A 345 -4.56 5.45 -7.08
C LEU A 345 -4.50 4.75 -8.45
N GLU A 346 -5.39 3.77 -8.67
CA GLU A 346 -5.47 3.06 -9.96
C GLU A 346 -6.07 3.97 -11.03
N ILE A 347 -5.45 4.02 -12.22
CA ILE A 347 -6.00 4.78 -13.35
C ILE A 347 -6.92 3.90 -14.18
N ILE A 348 -8.19 4.28 -14.30
CA ILE A 348 -9.23 3.55 -15.03
C ILE A 348 -9.40 4.07 -16.47
N ASP A 349 -9.34 5.38 -16.65
CA ASP A 349 -9.45 6.06 -17.95
C ASP A 349 -8.64 7.37 -17.92
N ALA A 350 -8.15 7.80 -19.07
CA ALA A 350 -7.44 9.06 -19.20
C ALA A 350 -7.56 9.62 -20.63
N ALA A 351 -7.73 10.93 -20.76
CA ALA A 351 -7.84 11.55 -22.08
C ALA A 351 -7.51 13.04 -22.11
N VAL A 352 -7.11 13.50 -23.29
CA VAL A 352 -7.09 14.92 -23.66
C VAL A 352 -8.36 15.24 -24.45
N PHE A 353 -9.06 16.32 -24.10
CA PHE A 353 -10.22 16.77 -24.87
C PHE A 353 -9.77 17.51 -26.13
N TRP A 354 -9.34 16.74 -27.13
CA TRP A 354 -9.00 17.23 -28.46
C TRP A 354 -9.62 16.28 -29.49
N PRO A 355 -10.90 16.47 -29.84
CA PRO A 355 -11.54 15.63 -30.83
C PRO A 355 -10.99 15.89 -32.24
N GLU A 356 -11.15 14.95 -33.17
CA GLU A 356 -10.79 15.15 -34.59
C GLU A 356 -11.71 16.16 -35.28
N SER A 357 -11.25 16.75 -36.38
CA SER A 357 -12.00 17.73 -37.19
C SER A 357 -13.35 17.26 -37.72
N THR A 358 -13.58 15.94 -37.73
CA THR A 358 -14.86 15.33 -38.14
C THR A 358 -15.88 15.20 -37.00
N ASP A 359 -15.45 15.35 -35.75
CA ASP A 359 -16.31 15.27 -34.58
C ASP A 359 -17.18 16.54 -34.44
N PRO A 360 -18.47 16.41 -34.10
CA PRO A 360 -19.35 17.55 -33.86
C PRO A 360 -18.89 18.52 -32.76
N GLN A 361 -18.03 18.08 -31.84
CA GLN A 361 -17.47 18.87 -30.74
C GLN A 361 -16.16 19.58 -31.11
N PHE A 362 -15.54 19.27 -32.26
CA PHE A 362 -14.33 19.96 -32.73
C PHE A 362 -14.44 21.49 -32.78
N PRO A 363 -15.58 22.11 -33.14
CA PRO A 363 -15.71 23.57 -33.11
C PRO A 363 -15.44 24.22 -31.75
N LEU A 364 -15.44 23.45 -30.65
CA LEU A 364 -15.10 23.93 -29.31
C LEU A 364 -13.59 24.19 -29.15
N VAL A 365 -12.73 23.42 -29.82
CA VAL A 365 -11.26 23.55 -29.75
C VAL A 365 -10.68 24.14 -31.04
N GLY A 366 -11.24 23.80 -32.20
CA GLY A 366 -10.89 24.36 -33.50
C GLY A 366 -9.45 24.07 -33.96
N THR A 367 -9.09 24.74 -35.06
CA THR A 367 -7.71 24.85 -35.56
C THR A 367 -7.26 26.29 -35.35
N PHE A 368 -5.96 26.50 -35.10
CA PHE A 368 -5.39 27.83 -34.93
C PHE A 368 -5.87 28.82 -36.01
N ASN A 369 -6.42 29.95 -35.56
CA ASN A 369 -6.89 31.03 -36.40
C ASN A 369 -6.48 32.39 -35.81
N PRO A 370 -5.54 33.12 -36.43
CA PRO A 370 -5.05 34.39 -35.89
C PRO A 370 -6.10 35.52 -35.87
N ASN A 371 -7.29 35.29 -36.46
CA ASN A 371 -8.40 36.24 -36.42
C ASN A 371 -9.34 36.00 -35.21
N VAL A 372 -9.14 34.92 -34.47
CA VAL A 372 -9.83 34.64 -33.21
C VAL A 372 -8.94 35.16 -32.08
N PRO A 373 -9.46 35.93 -31.10
CA PRO A 373 -8.69 36.33 -29.92
C PRO A 373 -8.12 35.07 -29.23
N GLY A 374 -6.80 35.06 -28.97
CA GLY A 374 -6.13 33.87 -28.43
C GLY A 374 -5.90 32.72 -29.42
N GLY A 375 -6.27 32.87 -30.70
CA GLY A 375 -6.04 31.85 -31.73
C GLY A 375 -7.09 30.73 -31.81
N PHE A 376 -7.81 30.45 -30.72
CA PHE A 376 -8.75 29.33 -30.62
C PHE A 376 -10.12 29.74 -30.03
N PRO A 377 -11.19 28.97 -30.28
CA PRO A 377 -12.53 29.28 -29.74
C PRO A 377 -12.62 29.25 -28.22
N SER A 378 -11.90 28.32 -27.56
CA SER A 378 -11.82 28.18 -26.10
C SER A 378 -10.48 28.70 -25.56
N SER A 379 -9.41 27.94 -25.81
CA SER A 379 -8.03 28.18 -25.35
C SER A 379 -7.05 27.50 -26.33
N ASP A 380 -5.80 27.93 -26.33
CA ASP A 380 -4.65 27.24 -26.92
C ASP A 380 -4.29 25.93 -26.21
N HIS A 381 -4.73 25.75 -24.96
CA HIS A 381 -4.64 24.49 -24.21
C HIS A 381 -5.90 23.63 -24.35
N ARG A 382 -5.81 22.37 -23.91
CA ARG A 382 -6.90 21.38 -23.92
C ARG A 382 -7.13 20.86 -22.51
N LEU A 383 -8.39 20.54 -22.20
CA LEU A 383 -8.72 19.89 -20.93
C LEU A 383 -8.11 18.50 -20.89
N VAL A 384 -7.36 18.20 -19.83
CA VAL A 384 -6.78 16.88 -19.55
C VAL A 384 -7.52 16.27 -18.37
N ARG A 385 -7.91 15.00 -18.47
CA ARG A 385 -8.61 14.27 -17.40
C ARG A 385 -8.02 12.89 -17.14
N VAL A 386 -8.11 12.45 -15.89
CA VAL A 386 -7.77 11.11 -15.42
C VAL A 386 -8.85 10.66 -14.43
N ASP A 387 -9.31 9.42 -14.61
CA ASP A 387 -10.28 8.75 -13.74
C ASP A 387 -9.55 7.75 -12.87
N VAL A 388 -9.75 7.84 -11.55
CA VAL A 388 -9.06 6.99 -10.57
C VAL A 388 -10.01 6.30 -9.61
N THR A 389 -9.56 5.21 -8.99
CA THR A 389 -10.25 4.57 -7.86
C THR A 389 -9.36 4.58 -6.61
N PRO A 390 -9.88 5.02 -5.43
CA PRO A 390 -9.14 4.98 -4.16
C PRO A 390 -9.00 3.57 -3.59
N GLU A 391 -9.91 2.66 -3.94
CA GLU A 391 -9.93 1.30 -3.42
C GLU A 391 -9.30 0.30 -4.38
N ALA A 392 -8.56 -0.61 -3.76
CA ALA A 392 -8.26 -1.97 -4.19
C ALA A 392 -9.40 -2.53 -5.05
N SER A 393 -9.15 -2.78 -6.34
CA SER A 393 -10.19 -3.33 -7.22
C SER A 393 -10.72 -4.67 -6.65
N THR A 394 -11.90 -5.14 -7.07
CA THR A 394 -12.39 -6.48 -6.65
C THR A 394 -11.39 -7.63 -6.87
N SER A 395 -10.35 -7.44 -7.70
CA SER A 395 -9.26 -8.42 -7.82
C SER A 395 -8.30 -8.45 -6.64
N ASP A 396 -8.23 -7.39 -5.84
CA ASP A 396 -7.38 -7.32 -4.65
C ASP A 396 -7.92 -8.17 -3.50
N PHE A 397 -9.23 -8.46 -3.50
CA PHE A 397 -9.84 -9.39 -2.54
C PHE A 397 -9.83 -10.84 -3.04
N ASN A 398 -9.51 -11.08 -4.32
CA ASN A 398 -9.37 -12.43 -4.82
C ASN A 398 -8.24 -13.13 -4.07
N ARG A 399 -8.55 -14.33 -3.58
CA ARG A 399 -7.58 -15.17 -2.92
C ARG A 399 -6.89 -16.06 -3.94
N GLN A 400 -5.64 -16.38 -3.66
CA GLN A 400 -4.93 -17.42 -4.41
C GLN A 400 -4.92 -18.71 -3.60
N SER A 401 -5.07 -19.84 -4.28
CA SER A 401 -4.90 -21.16 -3.67
C SER A 401 -4.03 -22.02 -4.55
N VAL A 402 -3.02 -22.64 -3.97
CA VAL A 402 -2.15 -23.59 -4.65
C VAL A 402 -2.83 -24.95 -4.68
N SER A 403 -3.09 -25.48 -5.87
CA SER A 403 -3.76 -26.77 -6.05
C SER A 403 -2.81 -27.90 -6.44
N ASP A 404 -1.62 -27.58 -6.95
CA ASP A 404 -0.55 -28.54 -7.21
C ASP A 404 0.85 -27.91 -7.08
N VAL A 405 1.83 -28.73 -6.70
CA VAL A 405 3.25 -28.35 -6.57
C VAL A 405 4.11 -29.42 -7.25
N GLU A 406 4.74 -29.09 -8.37
CA GLU A 406 5.63 -29.99 -9.10
C GLU A 406 7.10 -29.54 -8.93
N PHE A 407 7.98 -30.45 -8.52
CA PHE A 407 9.42 -30.20 -8.47
C PHE A 407 10.05 -30.23 -9.87
N ILE A 408 10.72 -29.14 -10.27
CA ILE A 408 11.27 -28.99 -11.62
C ILE A 408 12.81 -28.91 -11.69
N GLY A 409 13.51 -28.91 -10.55
CA GLY A 409 14.96 -29.11 -10.53
C GLY A 409 15.70 -28.52 -9.33
N GLU A 410 17.01 -28.81 -9.26
CA GLU A 410 17.92 -28.28 -8.23
C GLU A 410 19.29 -27.91 -8.82
N VAL A 411 19.91 -26.88 -8.26
CA VAL A 411 21.31 -26.53 -8.49
C VAL A 411 22.01 -26.40 -7.14
N THR A 412 23.24 -26.94 -7.04
CA THR A 412 24.02 -26.89 -5.81
C THR A 412 25.40 -26.26 -6.03
N PHE A 413 25.86 -25.50 -5.03
CA PHE A 413 27.20 -24.93 -4.98
C PHE A 413 27.92 -25.42 -3.71
N PRO A 414 29.16 -25.89 -3.81
CA PRO A 414 29.89 -26.38 -2.65
C PRO A 414 30.20 -25.24 -1.67
N THR A 415 30.25 -25.53 -0.37
CA THR A 415 30.76 -24.55 0.61
C THR A 415 32.13 -24.02 0.20
N GLY A 416 32.31 -22.71 0.36
CA GLY A 416 33.51 -22.01 -0.06
C GLY A 416 33.51 -21.63 -1.53
N PHE A 417 32.41 -21.82 -2.26
CA PHE A 417 32.18 -21.15 -3.53
C PHE A 417 32.31 -19.64 -3.33
N THR A 418 33.00 -18.97 -4.27
CA THR A 418 33.26 -17.54 -4.17
C THR A 418 32.81 -16.82 -5.43
N PHE A 419 32.17 -15.67 -5.26
CA PHE A 419 31.80 -14.75 -6.31
C PHE A 419 32.38 -13.37 -6.00
N GLU A 420 33.06 -12.75 -6.96
CA GLU A 420 33.77 -11.46 -6.81
C GLU A 420 34.66 -11.30 -5.55
N GLY A 421 35.24 -12.41 -5.07
CA GLY A 421 36.12 -12.40 -3.89
C GLY A 421 35.38 -12.52 -2.55
N THR A 422 34.07 -12.71 -2.59
CA THR A 422 33.18 -12.94 -1.46
C THR A 422 32.76 -14.40 -1.42
N GLN A 423 32.72 -15.01 -0.23
CA GLN A 423 32.19 -16.36 -0.08
C GLN A 423 30.66 -16.35 -0.15
N VAL A 424 30.09 -17.13 -1.05
CA VAL A 424 28.64 -17.34 -1.15
C VAL A 424 28.22 -18.36 -0.08
N GLY A 425 27.17 -18.02 0.63
CA GLY A 425 26.62 -18.75 1.77
C GLY A 425 25.62 -17.86 2.50
N GLY A 426 24.89 -18.42 3.46
CA GLY A 426 23.96 -17.62 4.23
C GLY A 426 22.68 -17.24 3.50
N LEU A 427 22.27 -17.93 2.43
CA LEU A 427 21.12 -17.48 1.63
C LEU A 427 19.81 -17.74 2.39
N SER A 428 19.46 -16.81 3.28
CA SER A 428 18.34 -16.86 4.20
C SER A 428 17.04 -16.34 3.59
N GLY A 429 17.13 -15.42 2.62
CA GLY A 429 15.98 -14.85 1.92
C GLY A 429 16.24 -14.64 0.43
N ILE A 430 15.17 -14.57 -0.37
CA ILE A 430 15.22 -14.26 -1.80
C ILE A 430 13.99 -13.46 -2.24
N ALA A 431 14.18 -12.48 -3.12
CA ALA A 431 13.12 -11.67 -3.71
C ALA A 431 13.28 -11.59 -5.23
N TYR A 432 12.17 -11.51 -5.97
CA TYR A 432 12.16 -11.46 -7.43
C TYR A 432 11.85 -10.05 -7.95
N ASP A 433 12.76 -9.49 -8.74
CA ASP A 433 12.55 -8.27 -9.51
C ASP A 433 12.05 -8.64 -10.90
N ARG A 434 10.73 -8.62 -11.05
CA ARG A 434 10.05 -8.95 -12.31
C ARG A 434 10.34 -7.97 -13.45
N PHE A 435 10.79 -6.74 -13.15
CA PHE A 435 11.03 -5.72 -14.17
C PHE A 435 12.37 -5.94 -14.86
N ASN A 436 13.37 -6.38 -14.09
CA ASN A 436 14.70 -6.70 -14.59
C ASN A 436 14.93 -8.19 -14.81
N ASN A 437 13.99 -9.04 -14.41
CA ASN A 437 14.06 -10.50 -14.47
C ASN A 437 15.32 -11.04 -13.76
N VAL A 438 15.52 -10.58 -12.53
CA VAL A 438 16.62 -11.00 -11.65
C VAL A 438 16.10 -11.28 -10.25
N PHE A 439 16.88 -11.99 -9.45
CA PHE A 439 16.58 -12.27 -8.05
C PHE A 439 17.61 -11.60 -7.15
N TYR A 440 17.17 -11.09 -6.00
CA TYR A 440 18.04 -10.60 -4.95
C TYR A 440 17.99 -11.57 -3.77
N SER A 441 19.11 -12.17 -3.39
CA SER A 441 19.18 -13.08 -2.24
C SER A 441 20.10 -12.53 -1.16
N ILE A 442 19.55 -12.35 0.04
CA ILE A 442 20.26 -11.80 1.19
C ILE A 442 21.14 -12.88 1.83
N SER A 443 22.31 -12.46 2.33
CA SER A 443 23.21 -13.31 3.09
C SER A 443 23.11 -13.01 4.58
N ASP A 444 22.83 -14.02 5.40
CA ASP A 444 22.80 -13.99 6.88
C ASP A 444 24.16 -13.72 7.55
N ASP A 445 25.22 -13.52 6.75
CA ASP A 445 26.53 -13.18 7.27
C ASP A 445 26.45 -11.85 8.02
N ARG A 446 26.60 -11.95 9.34
CA ARG A 446 26.60 -10.85 10.31
C ARG A 446 27.81 -9.93 10.18
N SER A 447 28.27 -9.64 8.97
CA SER A 447 29.54 -8.98 8.66
C SER A 447 30.77 -9.71 9.24
N GLN A 448 30.71 -11.02 9.46
CA GLN A 448 31.79 -11.80 10.09
C GLN A 448 32.82 -12.29 9.09
N PHE A 449 32.37 -12.85 7.96
CA PHE A 449 33.26 -13.37 6.92
C PHE A 449 33.55 -12.32 5.86
N ASN A 450 32.51 -11.65 5.40
CA ASN A 450 32.53 -10.51 4.49
C ASN A 450 31.49 -9.47 4.98
N PRO A 451 31.53 -8.20 4.55
CA PRO A 451 30.46 -7.25 4.86
C PRO A 451 29.08 -7.81 4.53
N ALA A 452 28.08 -7.48 5.33
CA ALA A 452 26.67 -7.83 5.07
C ALA A 452 26.26 -7.38 3.66
N ARG A 453 25.48 -8.21 2.98
CA ARG A 453 25.31 -8.12 1.51
C ARG A 453 24.14 -8.93 1.01
N PHE A 454 23.66 -8.58 -0.18
CA PHE A 454 22.83 -9.45 -1.00
C PHE A 454 23.52 -9.73 -2.34
N TYR A 455 23.14 -10.83 -2.97
CA TYR A 455 23.57 -11.22 -4.30
C TYR A 455 22.47 -10.94 -5.31
N THR A 456 22.85 -10.52 -6.51
CA THR A 456 21.96 -10.52 -7.67
C THR A 456 22.17 -11.81 -8.44
N LEU A 457 21.10 -12.58 -8.66
CA LEU A 457 21.11 -13.85 -9.35
C LEU A 457 20.26 -13.75 -10.62
N ASN A 458 20.70 -14.44 -11.65
CA ASN A 458 19.85 -14.84 -12.76
C ASN A 458 19.54 -16.33 -12.61
N ILE A 459 18.25 -16.68 -12.74
CA ILE A 459 17.75 -18.05 -12.69
C ILE A 459 16.95 -18.29 -13.96
N ASP A 460 17.56 -18.98 -14.92
CA ASP A 460 16.95 -19.26 -16.22
C ASP A 460 16.04 -20.49 -16.15
N LEU A 461 14.73 -20.28 -16.21
CA LEU A 461 13.72 -21.34 -16.28
C LEU A 461 13.05 -21.42 -17.65
N SER A 462 13.69 -20.88 -18.70
CA SER A 462 13.06 -20.75 -20.02
C SER A 462 12.74 -22.08 -20.69
N ASP A 463 13.38 -23.18 -20.29
CA ASP A 463 13.07 -24.52 -20.78
C ASP A 463 12.13 -25.33 -19.87
N GLY A 464 11.68 -24.74 -18.76
CA GLY A 464 10.76 -25.33 -17.79
C GLY A 464 11.41 -26.23 -16.74
N SER A 465 12.75 -26.26 -16.66
CA SER A 465 13.51 -26.99 -15.64
C SER A 465 14.55 -26.10 -14.96
N LEU A 466 15.10 -26.58 -13.84
CA LEU A 466 16.25 -25.97 -13.17
C LEU A 466 17.43 -26.97 -13.15
N ASP A 467 18.42 -26.74 -14.01
CA ASP A 467 19.57 -27.62 -14.23
C ASP A 467 20.92 -26.88 -14.06
N ASP A 468 22.03 -27.65 -14.06
CA ASP A 468 23.39 -27.13 -13.97
C ASP A 468 23.68 -26.06 -15.06
N GLY A 469 23.80 -24.80 -14.64
CA GLY A 469 24.10 -23.66 -15.52
C GLY A 469 23.03 -22.57 -15.51
N ASP A 470 21.84 -22.89 -14.99
CA ASP A 470 20.70 -21.97 -15.00
C ASP A 470 20.75 -20.93 -13.88
N VAL A 471 21.47 -21.21 -12.80
CA VAL A 471 21.72 -20.25 -11.71
C VAL A 471 23.09 -19.59 -11.89
N THR A 472 23.09 -18.29 -12.14
CA THR A 472 24.31 -17.47 -12.19
C THR A 472 24.25 -16.32 -11.21
N PHE A 473 25.39 -16.03 -10.58
CA PHE A 473 25.59 -14.82 -9.78
C PHE A 473 26.06 -13.71 -10.70
N GLU A 474 25.33 -12.60 -10.73
CA GLU A 474 25.58 -11.45 -11.61
C GLU A 474 26.24 -10.29 -10.87
N ASP A 475 25.88 -10.07 -9.59
CA ASP A 475 26.43 -9.00 -8.77
C ASP A 475 26.43 -9.36 -7.26
N VAL A 476 27.21 -8.63 -6.47
CA VAL A 476 27.21 -8.68 -5.00
C VAL A 476 27.24 -7.27 -4.42
N THR A 477 26.15 -6.90 -3.73
CA THR A 477 25.95 -5.55 -3.19
C THR A 477 26.13 -5.57 -1.68
N THR A 478 27.07 -4.76 -1.18
CA THR A 478 27.23 -4.55 0.27
C THR A 478 26.11 -3.67 0.79
N ILE A 479 25.44 -4.09 1.87
CA ILE A 479 24.48 -3.23 2.56
C ILE A 479 25.18 -2.34 3.58
N THR A 480 24.70 -1.10 3.67
CA THR A 480 25.31 0.00 4.44
C THR A 480 24.23 0.74 5.22
N ASP A 481 24.65 1.36 6.32
CA ASP A 481 23.78 2.21 7.14
C ASP A 481 23.36 3.50 6.39
N GLU A 482 22.53 4.32 7.02
CA GLU A 482 22.04 5.60 6.49
C GLU A 482 23.17 6.56 6.05
N ASN A 483 24.38 6.40 6.61
CA ASN A 483 25.56 7.22 6.31
C ASN A 483 26.46 6.59 5.22
N GLY A 484 25.99 5.53 4.57
CA GLY A 484 26.73 4.77 3.56
C GLY A 484 27.93 4.01 4.11
N GLN A 485 27.94 3.68 5.41
CA GLN A 485 29.00 2.88 6.02
C GLN A 485 28.60 1.40 6.11
N PRO A 486 29.49 0.46 5.75
CA PRO A 486 29.22 -0.96 5.96
C PRO A 486 29.00 -1.29 7.43
N PHE A 487 28.01 -2.13 7.70
CA PHE A 487 27.71 -2.59 9.06
C PHE A 487 28.90 -3.32 9.69
N ALA A 488 29.11 -3.06 10.98
CA ALA A 488 30.20 -3.67 11.72
C ALA A 488 29.96 -5.17 11.97
N PRO A 489 31.01 -5.98 12.18
CA PRO A 489 30.83 -7.39 12.51
C PRO A 489 29.96 -7.59 13.76
N ASN A 490 28.92 -8.41 13.64
CA ASN A 490 27.87 -8.72 14.63
C ASN A 490 26.93 -7.56 14.98
N SER A 491 26.86 -6.50 14.17
CA SER A 491 25.93 -5.38 14.43
C SER A 491 24.54 -5.58 13.82
N LEU A 492 24.33 -6.67 13.09
CA LEU A 492 23.07 -7.07 12.46
C LEU A 492 23.05 -8.60 12.30
N ASP A 493 21.86 -9.13 12.02
CA ASP A 493 21.60 -10.54 11.75
C ASP A 493 20.50 -10.63 10.68
N PRO A 494 20.85 -10.41 9.39
CA PRO A 494 19.88 -10.17 8.33
C PRO A 494 19.29 -11.49 7.83
N GLU A 495 17.96 -11.59 7.73
CA GLU A 495 17.31 -12.86 7.40
C GLU A 495 16.43 -12.74 6.14
N GLY A 496 15.35 -11.95 6.20
CA GLY A 496 14.37 -11.81 5.14
C GLY A 496 14.69 -10.65 4.18
N ILE A 497 14.20 -10.76 2.94
CA ILE A 497 14.33 -9.72 1.91
C ILE A 497 13.06 -9.65 1.05
N ALA A 498 12.56 -8.44 0.80
CA ALA A 498 11.40 -8.22 -0.06
C ALA A 498 11.64 -7.06 -1.02
N PHE A 499 11.28 -7.26 -2.30
CA PHE A 499 11.43 -6.26 -3.36
C PHE A 499 10.16 -5.41 -3.49
N THR A 500 10.34 -4.09 -3.58
CA THR A 500 9.24 -3.16 -3.82
C THR A 500 9.15 -2.83 -5.31
N GLU A 501 7.94 -2.57 -5.81
CA GLU A 501 7.78 -2.08 -7.19
C GLU A 501 8.39 -0.69 -7.44
N ARG A 502 8.82 0.00 -6.37
CA ARG A 502 9.54 1.28 -6.43
C ARG A 502 11.05 1.09 -6.71
N GLY A 503 11.52 -0.16 -6.83
CA GLY A 503 12.93 -0.46 -7.07
C GLY A 503 13.79 -0.35 -5.81
N THR A 504 13.25 -0.76 -4.66
CA THR A 504 13.94 -0.78 -3.36
C THR A 504 13.79 -2.16 -2.70
N LEU A 505 14.52 -2.39 -1.61
CA LEU A 505 14.51 -3.65 -0.87
C LEU A 505 14.22 -3.39 0.60
N PHE A 506 13.20 -4.03 1.15
CA PHE A 506 13.13 -4.21 2.60
C PHE A 506 13.98 -5.41 3.00
N ILE A 507 14.68 -5.29 4.13
CA ILE A 507 15.47 -6.37 4.74
C ILE A 507 15.12 -6.42 6.23
N SER A 508 14.82 -7.61 6.74
CA SER A 508 14.63 -7.85 8.16
C SER A 508 15.94 -8.28 8.81
N SER A 509 16.11 -7.92 10.07
CA SER A 509 17.15 -8.47 10.94
C SER A 509 16.53 -9.04 12.20
N GLU A 510 16.95 -10.24 12.56
CA GLU A 510 16.35 -11.00 13.67
C GLU A 510 16.76 -10.47 15.06
N GLY A 511 17.85 -9.70 15.11
CA GLY A 511 18.40 -9.11 16.33
C GLY A 511 19.45 -10.03 16.98
N GLU A 512 19.74 -9.82 18.27
CA GLU A 512 20.60 -10.75 19.01
C GLU A 512 20.21 -10.74 20.48
N ARG A 513 20.06 -11.93 21.05
CA ARG A 513 19.81 -12.11 22.48
C ARG A 513 20.82 -13.05 23.11
N SER A 514 22.01 -12.52 23.40
CA SER A 514 23.12 -13.31 23.90
C SER A 514 23.73 -12.72 25.18
N THR A 515 24.60 -13.50 25.82
CA THR A 515 25.35 -12.99 26.99
C THR A 515 26.34 -11.87 26.67
N THR A 516 26.61 -11.66 25.38
CA THR A 516 27.60 -10.68 24.90
C THR A 516 26.95 -9.43 24.34
N GLN A 517 25.71 -9.52 23.85
CA GLN A 517 25.01 -8.43 23.18
C GLN A 517 23.49 -8.61 23.27
N LEU A 518 22.80 -7.48 23.38
CA LEU A 518 21.37 -7.35 23.13
C LEU A 518 21.26 -6.41 21.94
N LEU A 519 20.70 -6.90 20.84
CA LEU A 519 20.47 -6.15 19.61
C LEU A 519 19.00 -6.29 19.27
N ASP A 520 18.35 -5.15 19.05
CA ASP A 520 16.94 -5.12 18.67
C ASP A 520 16.78 -5.61 17.22
N PRO A 521 15.71 -6.35 16.91
CA PRO A 521 15.36 -6.67 15.53
C PRO A 521 14.98 -5.40 14.76
N PHE A 522 15.08 -5.43 13.43
CA PHE A 522 14.65 -4.32 12.58
C PHE A 522 14.00 -4.80 11.29
N VAL A 523 13.26 -3.90 10.64
CA VAL A 523 12.80 -4.03 9.25
C VAL A 523 13.12 -2.71 8.55
N ASN A 524 14.17 -2.71 7.73
CA ASN A 524 14.73 -1.48 7.15
C ASN A 524 14.66 -1.51 5.63
N GLU A 525 14.54 -0.33 5.01
CA GLU A 525 14.49 -0.17 3.55
C GLU A 525 15.83 0.31 3.01
N PHE A 526 16.26 -0.33 1.93
CA PHE A 526 17.55 -0.14 1.27
C PHE A 526 17.36 0.13 -0.21
N SER A 527 18.23 0.97 -0.77
CA SER A 527 18.33 1.12 -2.22
C SER A 527 18.90 -0.15 -2.85
N LEU A 528 18.74 -0.34 -4.16
CA LEU A 528 19.41 -1.43 -4.88
C LEU A 528 20.95 -1.29 -4.88
N GLN A 529 21.49 -0.15 -4.48
CA GLN A 529 22.92 0.06 -4.24
C GLN A 529 23.34 -0.30 -2.81
N GLY A 530 22.40 -0.76 -1.98
CA GLY A 530 22.62 -1.26 -0.62
C GLY A 530 22.65 -0.19 0.46
N GLN A 531 22.26 1.06 0.19
CA GLN A 531 22.23 2.09 1.23
C GLN A 531 20.86 2.12 1.92
N GLN A 532 20.85 2.00 3.24
CA GLN A 532 19.64 2.22 4.04
C GLN A 532 19.18 3.67 3.90
N PHE A 533 17.87 3.88 3.73
CA PHE A 533 17.30 5.23 3.73
C PHE A 533 15.97 5.36 4.50
N ASN A 534 15.39 4.24 4.93
CA ASN A 534 14.13 4.23 5.70
C ASN A 534 14.09 3.03 6.66
N GLU A 535 13.19 3.07 7.64
CA GLU A 535 12.96 2.00 8.62
C GLU A 535 11.49 1.92 9.03
N LEU A 536 11.00 0.70 9.30
CA LEU A 536 9.68 0.47 9.88
C LEU A 536 9.80 0.26 11.40
N PRO A 537 8.86 0.82 12.19
CA PRO A 537 8.90 0.68 13.64
C PRO A 537 8.69 -0.78 14.05
N VAL A 538 9.52 -1.29 14.96
CA VAL A 538 9.30 -2.60 15.57
C VAL A 538 8.65 -2.43 16.94
N PRO A 539 7.49 -3.07 17.22
CA PRO A 539 6.86 -2.96 18.53
C PRO A 539 7.78 -3.42 19.67
N ASP A 540 7.75 -2.70 20.80
CA ASP A 540 8.64 -2.93 21.96
C ASP A 540 8.63 -4.37 22.48
N ARG A 541 7.52 -5.11 22.27
CA ARG A 541 7.35 -6.51 22.70
C ARG A 541 8.36 -7.46 22.05
N PHE A 542 8.91 -7.11 20.88
CA PHE A 542 9.94 -7.89 20.19
C PHE A 542 11.35 -7.58 20.74
N ASN A 543 11.58 -6.39 21.29
CA ASN A 543 12.91 -5.98 21.75
C ASN A 543 13.39 -6.81 22.96
N PRO A 544 14.62 -7.36 22.96
CA PRO A 544 15.11 -8.20 24.04
C PRO A 544 15.41 -7.37 25.31
N ALA A 545 14.53 -7.48 26.31
CA ALA A 545 14.65 -6.72 27.57
C ALA A 545 15.80 -7.20 28.49
N GLY A 546 16.36 -8.38 28.23
CA GLY A 546 17.42 -8.99 29.02
C GLY A 546 17.68 -10.46 28.67
N ILE A 547 18.64 -11.08 29.35
CA ILE A 547 19.10 -12.47 29.10
C ILE A 547 18.55 -13.49 30.10
N GLY A 548 17.72 -13.07 31.06
CA GLY A 548 17.06 -13.94 32.01
C GLY A 548 16.04 -14.85 31.34
N ALA A 549 15.79 -16.04 31.90
CA ALA A 549 14.90 -17.03 31.29
C ALA A 549 13.46 -16.52 31.02
N ASN A 550 13.04 -15.47 31.71
CA ASN A 550 11.71 -14.85 31.60
C ASN A 550 11.77 -13.38 31.17
N ASP A 551 12.94 -12.87 30.77
CA ASP A 551 13.03 -11.50 30.26
C ASP A 551 12.39 -11.49 28.86
N PRO A 552 11.39 -10.62 28.60
CA PRO A 552 10.61 -10.62 27.36
C PRO A 552 11.42 -10.21 26.14
N GLY A 553 10.84 -10.44 24.96
CA GLY A 553 11.42 -10.15 23.66
C GLY A 553 11.73 -11.41 22.86
N ILE A 554 12.45 -11.21 21.76
CA ILE A 554 12.91 -12.26 20.86
C ILE A 554 13.72 -13.36 21.55
N ARG A 555 13.82 -14.49 20.87
CA ARG A 555 14.82 -15.53 21.16
C ARG A 555 15.95 -15.39 20.15
N ASN A 556 17.16 -15.73 20.58
CA ASN A 556 18.32 -15.68 19.69
C ASN A 556 18.18 -16.74 18.59
N ASN A 557 18.40 -16.37 17.33
CA ASN A 557 18.33 -17.26 16.17
C ASN A 557 16.95 -17.93 16.02
N LEU A 558 15.89 -17.17 16.31
CA LEU A 558 14.50 -17.65 16.40
C LEU A 558 13.50 -16.47 16.24
N ALA A 559 13.89 -15.40 15.55
CA ALA A 559 13.17 -14.12 15.53
C ALA A 559 12.75 -13.73 14.10
N PHE A 560 12.93 -12.50 13.63
CA PHE A 560 12.43 -12.06 12.32
C PHE A 560 13.14 -12.75 11.14
N GLU A 561 12.73 -13.97 10.81
CA GLU A 561 13.30 -14.80 9.74
C GLU A 561 12.79 -14.42 8.34
N SER A 562 11.58 -13.87 8.29
CA SER A 562 10.77 -13.86 7.08
C SER A 562 10.35 -12.46 6.67
N LEU A 563 10.18 -12.23 5.37
CA LEU A 563 9.77 -10.93 4.85
C LEU A 563 9.10 -11.03 3.48
N THR A 564 7.88 -10.54 3.38
CA THR A 564 7.13 -10.51 2.11
C THR A 564 6.27 -9.27 1.99
N ILE A 565 5.96 -8.87 0.76
CA ILE A 565 5.04 -7.77 0.44
C ILE A 565 3.85 -8.34 -0.32
N SER A 566 2.63 -7.86 -0.04
CA SER A 566 1.43 -8.22 -0.78
C SER A 566 1.55 -7.80 -2.25
N PRO A 567 0.93 -8.53 -3.20
CA PRO A 567 1.02 -8.19 -4.62
C PRO A 567 0.71 -6.73 -4.99
N ASN A 568 -0.25 -6.08 -4.31
CA ASN A 568 -0.60 -4.67 -4.51
C ASN A 568 0.38 -3.68 -3.84
N GLN A 569 1.46 -4.16 -3.24
CA GLN A 569 2.51 -3.36 -2.58
C GLN A 569 2.02 -2.55 -1.37
N ARG A 570 0.84 -2.84 -0.85
CA ARG A 570 0.27 -2.12 0.30
C ARG A 570 0.78 -2.66 1.62
N PHE A 571 0.79 -3.98 1.80
CA PHE A 571 1.13 -4.58 3.08
C PHE A 571 2.46 -5.31 3.03
N LEU A 572 3.28 -5.10 4.06
CA LEU A 572 4.48 -5.90 4.30
C LEU A 572 4.24 -6.78 5.51
N PHE A 573 4.72 -8.01 5.45
CA PHE A 573 4.60 -8.98 6.53
C PHE A 573 5.99 -9.50 6.89
N THR A 574 6.25 -9.61 8.19
CA THR A 574 7.39 -10.34 8.76
C THR A 574 6.88 -11.27 9.84
N ALA A 575 7.57 -12.37 10.12
CA ALA A 575 7.17 -13.29 11.18
C ALA A 575 8.36 -13.79 12.00
N THR A 576 8.09 -14.12 13.26
CA THR A 576 9.09 -14.72 14.14
C THR A 576 9.29 -16.21 13.84
N GLU A 577 10.50 -16.77 13.94
CA GLU A 577 10.69 -18.22 13.75
C GLU A 577 9.91 -19.03 14.80
N ASN A 578 9.87 -18.49 16.02
CA ASN A 578 9.33 -19.13 17.20
C ASN A 578 8.70 -18.12 18.15
N ALA A 579 8.27 -18.61 19.32
CA ALA A 579 7.69 -17.78 20.37
C ALA A 579 8.69 -16.76 20.90
N LEU A 580 8.20 -15.52 21.07
CA LEU A 580 8.82 -14.60 22.01
C LEU A 580 8.86 -15.24 23.39
N VAL A 581 9.78 -14.78 24.24
CA VAL A 581 10.00 -15.40 25.54
C VAL A 581 8.72 -15.43 26.40
N GLN A 582 7.91 -14.39 26.30
CA GLN A 582 6.68 -14.22 27.05
C GLN A 582 5.47 -14.99 26.51
N ASP A 583 5.55 -15.50 25.27
CA ASP A 583 4.41 -16.17 24.60
C ASP A 583 4.43 -17.69 24.77
N GLY A 584 5.56 -18.25 25.20
CA GLY A 584 5.67 -19.69 25.43
C GLY A 584 7.05 -20.25 25.11
N PRO A 585 7.20 -21.59 25.21
CA PRO A 585 8.45 -22.26 24.84
C PRO A 585 8.63 -22.28 23.32
N ALA A 586 9.90 -22.38 22.89
CA ALA A 586 10.20 -22.77 21.53
C ALA A 586 9.75 -24.21 21.23
N ALA A 587 9.66 -24.59 19.95
CA ALA A 587 9.16 -25.88 19.53
C ALA A 587 9.92 -27.06 20.17
N THR A 588 9.18 -28.12 20.47
CA THR A 588 9.68 -29.34 21.12
C THR A 588 9.22 -30.57 20.35
N LEU A 589 9.70 -31.76 20.75
CA LEU A 589 9.26 -33.04 20.14
C LEU A 589 7.76 -33.34 20.27
N THR A 590 7.05 -32.64 21.17
CA THR A 590 5.63 -32.91 21.44
C THR A 590 4.72 -31.74 21.11
N ASN A 591 5.23 -30.51 21.17
CA ASN A 591 4.46 -29.29 21.00
C ASN A 591 5.17 -28.39 19.99
N GLY A 592 4.40 -27.77 19.11
CA GLY A 592 4.85 -26.64 18.32
C GLY A 592 5.07 -25.38 19.15
N SER A 593 5.32 -24.27 18.47
CA SER A 593 5.53 -22.96 19.08
C SER A 593 4.63 -21.90 18.45
N PRO A 594 4.11 -20.93 19.24
CA PRO A 594 3.46 -19.75 18.70
C PRO A 594 4.48 -18.81 18.06
N SER A 595 4.37 -18.53 16.77
CA SER A 595 5.07 -17.48 16.03
C SER A 595 4.12 -16.30 15.82
N ARG A 596 4.64 -15.07 15.82
CA ARG A 596 3.86 -13.86 15.52
C ARG A 596 4.16 -13.42 14.09
N ILE A 597 3.11 -13.26 13.27
CA ILE A 597 3.14 -12.60 11.96
C ILE A 597 2.75 -11.14 12.20
N LEU A 598 3.66 -10.21 11.94
CA LEU A 598 3.47 -8.77 12.04
C LEU A 598 3.18 -8.19 10.65
N GLN A 599 2.12 -7.40 10.55
CA GLN A 599 1.68 -6.72 9.34
C GLN A 599 1.93 -5.21 9.45
N TYR A 600 2.54 -4.65 8.41
CA TYR A 600 2.75 -3.23 8.20
C TYR A 600 1.90 -2.73 7.05
N ASP A 601 1.32 -1.54 7.16
CA ASP A 601 0.82 -0.79 6.01
C ASP A 601 1.95 0.08 5.49
N LEU A 602 2.49 -0.24 4.30
CA LEU A 602 3.57 0.49 3.65
C LEU A 602 3.16 1.89 3.17
N GLN A 603 1.86 2.17 3.15
CA GLN A 603 1.35 3.51 2.94
C GLN A 603 1.67 4.37 4.16
N THR A 604 1.27 3.93 5.36
CA THR A 604 1.43 4.73 6.59
C THR A 604 2.80 4.53 7.26
N GLY A 605 3.48 3.42 6.97
CA GLY A 605 4.70 2.99 7.65
C GLY A 605 4.45 2.38 9.03
N GLU A 606 3.19 2.18 9.43
CA GLU A 606 2.83 1.71 10.77
C GLU A 606 2.55 0.21 10.80
N ALA A 607 2.76 -0.41 11.97
CA ALA A 607 2.27 -1.75 12.24
C ALA A 607 0.75 -1.70 12.42
N VAL A 608 0.00 -2.46 11.63
CA VAL A 608 -1.46 -2.41 11.55
C VAL A 608 -2.16 -3.71 11.92
N GLY A 609 -1.41 -4.79 12.12
CA GLY A 609 -1.98 -6.07 12.53
C GLY A 609 -0.92 -7.05 13.01
N GLU A 610 -1.32 -7.98 13.86
CA GLU A 610 -0.44 -9.02 14.37
C GLU A 610 -1.24 -10.31 14.54
N PHE A 611 -0.73 -11.44 14.03
CA PHE A 611 -1.48 -12.70 13.98
C PHE A 611 -0.64 -13.86 14.49
N LEU A 612 -1.27 -14.80 15.17
CA LEU A 612 -0.58 -15.96 15.72
C LEU A 612 -0.52 -17.11 14.70
N TYR A 613 0.67 -17.62 14.43
CA TYR A 613 0.92 -18.84 13.66
C TYR A 613 1.44 -19.94 14.58
N ILE A 614 0.95 -21.18 14.47
CA ILE A 614 1.44 -22.29 15.30
C ILE A 614 2.31 -23.22 14.45
N THR A 615 3.60 -23.29 14.76
CA THR A 615 4.55 -24.21 14.09
C THR A 615 4.25 -25.67 14.45
N ASP A 616 4.75 -26.60 13.64
CA ASP A 616 4.74 -28.02 14.00
C ASP A 616 5.69 -28.32 15.18
N PRO A 617 5.50 -29.44 15.90
CA PRO A 617 6.54 -30.00 16.76
C PRO A 617 7.82 -30.34 15.97
N VAL A 618 8.94 -30.44 16.68
CA VAL A 618 10.20 -30.98 16.14
C VAL A 618 9.95 -32.36 15.53
N ALA A 619 10.29 -32.52 14.24
CA ALA A 619 9.90 -33.68 13.44
C ALA A 619 10.54 -34.98 13.95
N ASP A 620 11.84 -34.92 14.27
CA ASP A 620 12.64 -36.09 14.61
C ASP A 620 13.37 -35.97 15.93
N VAL A 621 13.55 -37.10 16.61
CA VAL A 621 14.35 -37.17 17.84
C VAL A 621 15.84 -37.09 17.47
N PRO A 622 16.61 -36.17 18.08
CA PRO A 622 18.03 -36.05 17.78
C PRO A 622 18.83 -37.29 18.20
N ASN A 623 19.95 -37.55 17.54
CA ASN A 623 20.84 -38.69 17.76
C ASN A 623 22.29 -38.24 18.05
N PRO A 624 22.78 -38.37 19.30
CA PRO A 624 22.14 -39.03 20.44
C PRO A 624 21.01 -38.21 21.06
N ALA A 625 20.04 -38.90 21.67
CA ALA A 625 18.88 -38.28 22.31
C ALA A 625 19.28 -37.22 23.34
N GLY A 626 18.59 -36.07 23.31
CA GLY A 626 18.89 -34.90 24.15
C GLY A 626 19.92 -33.94 23.56
N SER A 627 20.38 -34.15 22.33
CA SER A 627 21.15 -33.14 21.56
C SER A 627 20.21 -32.03 21.05
N PHE A 628 20.78 -30.99 20.44
CA PHE A 628 20.03 -29.86 19.90
C PHE A 628 19.02 -30.29 18.81
N SER A 629 17.84 -29.69 18.87
CA SER A 629 16.79 -29.85 17.88
C SER A 629 15.85 -28.64 17.92
N THR A 630 15.32 -28.23 16.77
CA THR A 630 14.39 -27.10 16.65
C THR A 630 13.36 -27.35 15.53
N ASN A 631 12.28 -26.55 15.51
CA ASN A 631 11.39 -26.38 14.37
C ASN A 631 10.88 -24.94 14.37
N GLY A 632 10.79 -24.34 13.19
CA GLY A 632 10.55 -22.91 13.03
C GLY A 632 9.77 -22.56 11.78
N LEU A 633 9.06 -21.44 11.82
CA LEU A 633 8.53 -20.77 10.62
C LEU A 633 9.66 -19.94 10.01
N VAL A 634 10.31 -20.46 8.98
CA VAL A 634 11.53 -19.84 8.43
C VAL A 634 11.25 -18.87 7.29
N GLU A 635 10.10 -18.98 6.62
CA GLU A 635 9.70 -17.99 5.60
C GLU A 635 8.18 -17.94 5.40
N ILE A 636 7.68 -16.75 5.00
CA ILE A 636 6.34 -16.54 4.48
C ILE A 636 6.40 -15.76 3.16
N LEU A 637 5.53 -16.11 2.22
CA LEU A 637 5.44 -15.44 0.91
C LEU A 637 3.99 -15.18 0.57
N ALA A 638 3.61 -13.90 0.49
CA ALA A 638 2.25 -13.48 0.19
C ALA A 638 1.85 -13.90 -1.24
N LEU A 639 0.72 -14.57 -1.37
CA LEU A 639 0.16 -14.97 -2.66
C LEU A 639 -0.92 -13.99 -3.16
N ASP A 640 -1.58 -13.29 -2.23
CA ASP A 640 -2.63 -12.32 -2.50
C ASP A 640 -2.62 -11.17 -1.49
N ASN A 641 -3.54 -10.21 -1.64
CA ASN A 641 -3.63 -9.06 -0.74
C ASN A 641 -4.56 -9.30 0.46
N SER A 642 -5.14 -10.50 0.59
CA SER A 642 -6.10 -10.88 1.63
C SER A 642 -5.48 -11.61 2.81
N GLY A 643 -4.16 -11.85 2.76
CA GLY A 643 -3.44 -12.56 3.81
C GLY A 643 -3.34 -14.08 3.59
N THR A 644 -3.34 -14.55 2.34
CA THR A 644 -2.90 -15.91 2.02
C THR A 644 -1.40 -15.94 1.72
N PHE A 645 -0.70 -16.89 2.30
CA PHE A 645 0.75 -17.08 2.19
C PHE A 645 1.09 -18.50 1.76
N LEU A 646 2.25 -18.65 1.12
CA LEU A 646 3.07 -19.85 1.29
C LEU A 646 3.89 -19.70 2.57
N SER A 647 4.04 -20.77 3.34
CA SER A 647 4.84 -20.77 4.57
C SER A 647 5.79 -21.95 4.58
N LEU A 648 7.06 -21.70 4.84
CA LEU A 648 8.08 -22.73 4.94
C LEU A 648 8.38 -23.02 6.41
N GLU A 649 8.25 -24.28 6.82
CA GLU A 649 8.74 -24.74 8.12
C GLU A 649 9.93 -25.67 7.98
N ARG A 650 10.93 -25.45 8.83
CA ARG A 650 12.14 -26.24 8.87
C ARG A 650 12.39 -26.76 10.28
N SER A 651 12.44 -28.09 10.40
CA SER A 651 12.90 -28.78 11.61
C SER A 651 14.32 -29.29 11.41
N PHE A 652 15.17 -29.11 12.43
CA PHE A 652 16.52 -29.69 12.47
C PHE A 652 16.70 -30.54 13.71
N SER A 653 17.37 -31.69 13.54
CA SER A 653 17.80 -32.54 14.65
C SER A 653 19.24 -33.04 14.46
N VAL A 654 20.10 -32.81 15.46
CA VAL A 654 21.50 -33.26 15.44
C VAL A 654 21.56 -34.77 15.18
N GLY A 655 22.35 -35.17 14.17
CA GLY A 655 22.52 -36.58 13.79
C GLY A 655 21.37 -37.19 12.97
N VAL A 656 20.37 -36.38 12.62
CA VAL A 656 19.29 -36.73 11.68
C VAL A 656 19.36 -35.83 10.44
N GLY A 657 19.35 -34.51 10.61
CA GLY A 657 19.36 -33.53 9.52
C GLY A 657 18.12 -32.63 9.52
N ASN A 658 17.83 -32.02 8.38
CA ASN A 658 16.68 -31.15 8.15
C ASN A 658 15.44 -31.96 7.70
N SER A 659 14.27 -31.51 8.14
CA SER A 659 12.95 -31.89 7.65
C SER A 659 12.22 -30.61 7.29
N VAL A 660 11.85 -30.43 6.02
CA VAL A 660 11.29 -29.19 5.49
C VAL A 660 9.90 -29.43 4.91
N LYS A 661 8.96 -28.54 5.21
CA LYS A 661 7.58 -28.62 4.74
C LYS A 661 7.10 -27.27 4.23
N LEU A 662 6.37 -27.30 3.13
CA LEU A 662 5.69 -26.14 2.55
C LEU A 662 4.20 -26.22 2.85
N TYR A 663 3.67 -25.14 3.41
CA TYR A 663 2.26 -24.95 3.75
C TYR A 663 1.65 -23.84 2.91
N GLN A 664 0.35 -23.93 2.66
CA GLN A 664 -0.48 -22.75 2.38
C GLN A 664 -1.10 -22.29 3.70
N THR A 665 -0.92 -21.02 4.03
CA THR A 665 -1.36 -20.41 5.28
C THR A 665 -2.30 -19.25 4.99
N SER A 666 -3.25 -18.98 5.87
CA SER A 666 -4.15 -17.84 5.80
C SER A 666 -4.30 -17.19 7.18
N ILE A 667 -4.12 -15.88 7.25
CA ILE A 667 -4.49 -15.06 8.43
C ILE A 667 -5.93 -14.55 8.35
N LEU A 668 -6.65 -14.81 7.26
CA LEU A 668 -8.05 -14.43 7.16
C LEU A 668 -8.87 -15.09 8.28
N GLY A 669 -9.50 -14.24 9.09
CA GLY A 669 -10.27 -14.65 10.27
C GLY A 669 -9.43 -15.07 11.48
N ALA A 670 -8.11 -14.90 11.44
CA ALA A 670 -7.28 -14.98 12.64
C ALA A 670 -7.53 -13.74 13.51
N THR A 671 -7.45 -13.92 14.83
CA THR A 671 -7.56 -12.84 15.80
C THR A 671 -6.36 -11.91 15.67
N ASP A 672 -6.62 -10.61 15.51
CA ASP A 672 -5.58 -9.60 15.65
C ASP A 672 -5.17 -9.50 17.13
N ILE A 673 -3.90 -9.77 17.39
CA ILE A 673 -3.29 -9.80 18.73
C ILE A 673 -2.36 -8.61 18.98
N SER A 674 -2.44 -7.55 18.16
CA SER A 674 -1.56 -6.36 18.26
C SER A 674 -1.58 -5.70 19.64
N ASP A 675 -2.71 -5.76 20.35
CA ASP A 675 -2.87 -5.19 21.69
C ASP A 675 -2.34 -6.09 22.82
N LEU A 676 -1.82 -7.28 22.51
CA LEU A 676 -1.41 -8.28 23.50
C LEU A 676 0.12 -8.38 23.66
N ASP A 677 0.64 -7.88 24.78
CA ASP A 677 2.07 -7.97 25.16
C ASP A 677 2.56 -9.40 25.37
N ASN A 678 1.65 -10.28 25.74
CA ASN A 678 1.89 -11.70 25.97
C ASN A 678 0.68 -12.49 25.47
N VAL A 679 0.91 -13.58 24.75
CA VAL A 679 -0.17 -14.47 24.31
C VAL A 679 -0.10 -15.82 25.00
N ASN A 680 -1.28 -16.39 25.26
CA ASN A 680 -1.45 -17.80 25.52
C ASN A 680 -2.23 -18.39 24.34
N PRO A 681 -1.64 -19.28 23.51
CA PRO A 681 -2.33 -19.79 22.32
C PRO A 681 -3.67 -20.47 22.60
N ALA A 682 -3.88 -20.97 23.83
CA ALA A 682 -5.15 -21.57 24.25
C ALA A 682 -6.25 -20.54 24.58
N GLU A 683 -5.92 -19.25 24.62
CA GLU A 683 -6.81 -18.12 24.92
C GLU A 683 -7.04 -17.23 23.69
N ILE A 684 -6.48 -17.59 22.53
CA ILE A 684 -6.68 -16.86 21.27
C ILE A 684 -7.82 -17.54 20.50
N ASP A 685 -8.86 -16.78 20.15
CA ASP A 685 -10.08 -17.28 19.52
C ASP A 685 -9.79 -17.96 18.17
N ALA A 686 -8.96 -17.34 17.34
CA ALA A 686 -8.52 -17.90 16.06
C ALA A 686 -7.06 -17.60 15.76
N VAL A 687 -6.32 -18.64 15.37
CA VAL A 687 -4.93 -18.53 14.89
C VAL A 687 -4.89 -18.72 13.36
N ALA A 688 -3.79 -18.32 12.73
CA ALA A 688 -3.57 -18.54 11.30
C ALA A 688 -3.79 -20.01 10.93
N GLN A 689 -4.59 -20.25 9.90
CA GLN A 689 -4.88 -21.59 9.41
C GLN A 689 -3.83 -22.01 8.41
N LYS A 690 -3.34 -23.25 8.49
CA LYS A 690 -2.35 -23.79 7.54
C LYS A 690 -2.74 -25.17 7.02
N SER A 691 -2.36 -25.46 5.78
CA SER A 691 -2.58 -26.74 5.11
C SER A 691 -1.30 -27.19 4.40
N LEU A 692 -0.91 -28.45 4.59
CA LEU A 692 0.32 -28.99 4.01
C LEU A 692 0.19 -29.13 2.50
N LEU A 693 1.10 -28.51 1.75
CA LEU A 693 1.20 -28.65 0.30
C LEU A 693 2.25 -29.72 -0.08
N LEU A 694 3.44 -29.65 0.52
CA LEU A 694 4.57 -30.53 0.19
C LEU A 694 5.43 -30.83 1.41
N ASP A 695 5.77 -32.11 1.59
CA ASP A 695 6.86 -32.55 2.46
C ASP A 695 8.10 -32.81 1.58
N PHE A 696 9.20 -32.09 1.83
CA PHE A 696 10.38 -32.15 0.97
C PHE A 696 11.10 -33.51 1.07
N ALA A 697 10.81 -34.31 2.09
CA ALA A 697 11.29 -35.68 2.17
C ALA A 697 10.82 -36.54 0.98
N ASP A 698 9.70 -36.19 0.36
CA ASP A 698 9.14 -36.92 -0.79
C ASP A 698 9.90 -36.66 -2.11
N LEU A 699 10.75 -35.63 -2.17
CA LEU A 699 11.56 -35.29 -3.35
C LEU A 699 12.69 -36.29 -3.60
N GLY A 700 13.15 -37.00 -2.56
CA GLY A 700 14.23 -37.99 -2.67
C GLY A 700 15.61 -37.40 -2.95
N ILE A 701 15.80 -36.10 -2.71
CA ILE A 701 17.07 -35.37 -2.82
C ILE A 701 17.74 -35.18 -1.45
N THR A 702 18.97 -34.66 -1.44
CA THR A 702 19.61 -34.25 -0.19
C THR A 702 19.28 -32.79 0.07
N LEU A 703 18.70 -32.50 1.24
CA LEU A 703 18.31 -31.14 1.62
C LEU A 703 19.39 -30.50 2.49
N ASP A 704 19.67 -29.21 2.26
CA ASP A 704 20.40 -28.35 3.20
C ASP A 704 19.44 -27.45 4.01
N ASN A 705 19.92 -26.33 4.58
CA ASN A 705 19.18 -25.41 5.43
C ASN A 705 18.25 -24.50 4.60
N LEU A 706 17.15 -25.06 4.05
CA LEU A 706 16.20 -24.28 3.24
C LEU A 706 15.45 -23.24 4.06
N GLU A 707 15.58 -21.97 3.69
CA GLU A 707 15.07 -20.84 4.48
C GLU A 707 14.31 -19.86 3.58
N GLY A 708 14.88 -19.32 2.49
CA GLY A 708 14.18 -18.33 1.66
C GLY A 708 13.31 -18.90 0.52
N ILE A 709 12.17 -18.25 0.22
CA ILE A 709 11.32 -18.55 -0.95
C ILE A 709 10.88 -17.29 -1.71
N ALA A 710 10.74 -17.38 -3.03
CA ALA A 710 10.17 -16.33 -3.89
C ALA A 710 9.39 -16.88 -5.06
N LEU A 711 8.33 -16.18 -5.49
CA LEU A 711 7.74 -16.42 -6.81
C LEU A 711 8.71 -15.92 -7.88
N GLY A 712 8.95 -16.74 -8.91
CA GLY A 712 9.79 -16.38 -10.05
C GLY A 712 8.99 -15.99 -11.30
N PRO A 713 9.58 -16.07 -12.51
CA PRO A 713 8.84 -15.86 -13.76
C PRO A 713 7.77 -16.95 -13.97
N THR A 714 6.72 -16.62 -14.70
CA THR A 714 5.76 -17.61 -15.21
C THR A 714 6.44 -18.51 -16.23
N LEU A 715 6.26 -19.83 -16.09
CA LEU A 715 6.83 -20.84 -16.98
C LEU A 715 6.13 -20.82 -18.35
N GLU A 716 6.76 -21.42 -19.38
CA GLU A 716 6.19 -21.46 -20.73
C GLU A 716 4.79 -22.12 -20.80
N ASP A 717 4.49 -23.03 -19.87
CA ASP A 717 3.20 -23.70 -19.78
C ASP A 717 2.12 -22.90 -19.02
N GLY A 718 2.47 -21.72 -18.52
CA GLY A 718 1.58 -20.78 -17.82
C GLY A 718 1.56 -20.94 -16.30
N ARG A 719 2.25 -21.94 -15.73
CA ARG A 719 2.33 -22.13 -14.29
C ARG A 719 3.30 -21.15 -13.64
N GLN A 720 3.07 -20.86 -12.36
CA GLN A 720 3.90 -19.94 -11.60
C GLN A 720 5.13 -20.69 -11.06
N SER A 721 6.35 -20.18 -11.28
CA SER A 721 7.53 -20.78 -10.65
C SER A 721 7.68 -20.32 -9.19
N LEU A 722 8.17 -21.23 -8.35
CA LEU A 722 8.60 -20.97 -6.97
C LEU A 722 10.08 -21.31 -6.85
N ILE A 723 10.87 -20.39 -6.34
CA ILE A 723 12.29 -20.58 -6.05
C ILE A 723 12.46 -20.77 -4.54
N VAL A 724 13.30 -21.72 -4.14
CA VAL A 724 13.68 -21.95 -2.74
C VAL A 724 15.20 -21.94 -2.63
N VAL A 725 15.75 -21.20 -1.67
CA VAL A 725 17.21 -21.12 -1.43
C VAL A 725 17.58 -21.72 -0.08
N ALA A 726 18.81 -22.24 0.00
CA ALA A 726 19.38 -22.76 1.23
C ALA A 726 20.49 -21.87 1.77
N ASP A 727 20.42 -21.66 3.08
CA ASP A 727 21.56 -21.29 3.88
C ASP A 727 22.50 -22.51 4.06
N ASN A 728 23.80 -22.26 4.00
CA ASN A 728 24.83 -23.28 4.25
C ASN A 728 25.57 -23.07 5.57
N ASN A 729 25.15 -22.10 6.39
CA ASN A 729 25.74 -21.64 7.65
C ASN A 729 27.26 -21.37 7.57
N PHE A 730 27.80 -21.14 6.35
CA PHE A 730 29.24 -21.12 6.07
C PHE A 730 29.99 -22.38 6.57
N SER A 731 29.31 -23.51 6.65
CA SER A 731 29.80 -24.75 7.25
C SER A 731 30.39 -25.70 6.22
N ASN A 732 31.55 -26.29 6.54
CA ASN A 732 32.25 -27.24 5.65
C ASN A 732 31.50 -28.56 5.39
N THR A 733 30.39 -28.80 6.09
CA THR A 733 29.55 -30.00 5.93
C THR A 733 28.25 -29.74 5.20
N GLN A 734 28.00 -28.49 4.80
CA GLN A 734 26.81 -28.02 4.09
C GLN A 734 27.18 -27.58 2.66
N PHE A 735 26.22 -27.10 1.90
CA PHE A 735 26.31 -26.58 0.54
C PHE A 735 25.18 -25.58 0.30
N THR A 736 25.37 -24.64 -0.63
CA THR A 736 24.28 -23.76 -1.07
C THR A 736 23.43 -24.52 -2.09
N GLN A 737 22.11 -24.42 -1.96
CA GLN A 737 21.16 -25.12 -2.81
C GLN A 737 20.10 -24.14 -3.30
N VAL A 738 19.71 -24.26 -4.56
CA VAL A 738 18.57 -23.57 -5.16
C VAL A 738 17.65 -24.64 -5.74
N LEU A 739 16.37 -24.60 -5.40
CA LEU A 739 15.35 -25.49 -5.92
C LEU A 739 14.32 -24.67 -6.67
N SER A 740 13.68 -25.29 -7.67
CA SER A 740 12.53 -24.69 -8.33
C SER A 740 11.36 -25.66 -8.42
N PHE A 741 10.16 -25.09 -8.33
CA PHE A 741 8.88 -25.78 -8.43
C PHE A 741 7.96 -25.05 -9.41
N ALA A 742 7.07 -25.78 -10.07
CA ALA A 742 5.94 -25.25 -10.81
C ALA A 742 4.66 -25.36 -9.96
N LEU A 743 3.96 -24.24 -9.78
CA LEU A 743 2.74 -24.13 -9.00
C LEU A 743 1.53 -23.96 -9.92
N ASP A 744 0.50 -24.77 -9.70
CA ASP A 744 -0.85 -24.46 -10.17
C ASP A 744 -1.53 -23.58 -9.11
N ILE A 745 -1.85 -22.34 -9.48
CA ILE A 745 -2.50 -21.36 -8.61
C ILE A 745 -3.88 -21.05 -9.15
N ASP A 746 -4.90 -21.39 -8.35
CA ASP A 746 -6.29 -21.09 -8.62
C ASP A 746 -6.68 -19.77 -7.94
N THR A 747 -7.30 -18.87 -8.70
CA THR A 747 -7.90 -17.65 -8.14
C THR A 747 -9.30 -17.94 -7.63
N ILE A 748 -9.50 -17.74 -6.33
CA ILE A 748 -10.79 -17.80 -5.66
C ILE A 748 -11.32 -16.38 -5.60
N ALA A 749 -12.48 -16.13 -6.21
CA ALA A 749 -13.09 -14.80 -6.16
C ALA A 749 -13.36 -14.39 -4.70
N GLY A 750 -12.82 -13.25 -4.29
CA GLY A 750 -13.15 -12.64 -3.00
C GLY A 750 -14.39 -11.79 -3.14
N ALA A 751 -15.34 -11.93 -2.23
CA ALA A 751 -16.31 -10.87 -1.97
C ALA A 751 -15.66 -9.86 -1.02
N GLU A 752 -15.86 -8.56 -1.28
CA GLU A 752 -15.57 -7.49 -0.34
C GLU A 752 -16.09 -7.86 1.06
N PRO A 753 -15.31 -7.71 2.15
CA PRO A 753 -15.85 -7.87 3.49
C PRO A 753 -17.05 -6.95 3.69
N ILE A 754 -18.15 -7.50 4.19
CA ILE A 754 -19.33 -6.71 4.54
C ILE A 754 -19.09 -6.12 5.93
N LEU A 755 -18.68 -4.86 5.97
CA LEU A 755 -18.30 -4.17 7.19
C LEU A 755 -19.48 -3.35 7.75
N GLY A 756 -19.76 -3.54 9.03
CA GLY A 756 -20.61 -2.68 9.85
C GLY A 756 -19.91 -1.40 10.31
N SER A 757 -20.57 -0.70 11.21
CA SER A 757 -20.17 0.55 11.84
C SER A 757 -20.07 0.37 13.36
N ASP A 758 -19.79 1.44 14.12
CA ASP A 758 -19.89 1.40 15.58
C ASP A 758 -21.33 1.54 16.10
N ALA A 759 -22.34 1.37 15.23
CA ALA A 759 -23.75 1.43 15.55
C ALA A 759 -24.46 0.14 15.13
N ASN A 760 -25.63 -0.13 15.71
CA ASN A 760 -26.41 -1.33 15.39
C ASN A 760 -26.77 -1.46 13.90
N ASP A 761 -26.30 -2.52 13.27
CA ASP A 761 -26.38 -2.76 11.85
C ASP A 761 -27.23 -3.99 11.47
N SER A 762 -27.48 -4.14 10.17
CA SER A 762 -28.13 -5.31 9.58
C SER A 762 -27.40 -5.71 8.30
N LEU A 763 -26.56 -6.73 8.42
CA LEU A 763 -25.58 -7.15 7.42
C LEU A 763 -26.02 -8.47 6.78
N TYR A 764 -25.90 -8.57 5.45
CA TYR A 764 -26.40 -9.71 4.67
C TYR A 764 -25.35 -10.17 3.66
N GLY A 765 -24.85 -11.38 3.85
CA GLY A 765 -24.11 -12.14 2.85
C GLY A 765 -25.02 -12.58 1.69
N ASP A 766 -24.38 -12.96 0.59
CA ASP A 766 -25.04 -13.44 -0.60
C ASP A 766 -25.04 -14.99 -0.69
N ASN A 767 -24.84 -15.58 -1.87
CA ASN A 767 -24.79 -17.03 -2.02
C ASN A 767 -23.34 -17.54 -2.22
N ALA A 768 -22.35 -16.66 -2.03
CA ALA A 768 -20.93 -16.95 -2.08
C ALA A 768 -20.37 -17.09 -0.65
N ASN A 769 -19.06 -17.30 -0.56
CA ASN A 769 -18.39 -17.32 0.73
C ASN A 769 -18.16 -15.88 1.18
N ASP A 770 -18.89 -15.44 2.20
CA ASP A 770 -18.82 -14.07 2.69
C ASP A 770 -17.92 -13.93 3.93
N THR A 771 -17.30 -12.77 4.08
CA THR A 771 -16.73 -12.31 5.35
C THR A 771 -17.55 -11.12 5.82
N ILE A 772 -18.17 -11.23 7.00
CA ILE A 772 -19.05 -10.18 7.54
C ILE A 772 -18.59 -9.80 8.94
N GLN A 773 -18.43 -8.51 9.19
CA GLN A 773 -17.93 -7.98 10.45
C GLN A 773 -18.85 -6.89 11.01
N GLY A 774 -19.40 -7.10 12.21
CA GLY A 774 -20.31 -6.17 12.89
C GLY A 774 -19.64 -4.90 13.42
N ARG A 775 -18.45 -5.04 14.00
CA ARG A 775 -17.68 -4.01 14.72
C ARG A 775 -18.27 -3.61 16.06
N GLY A 776 -19.14 -2.60 16.10
CA GLY A 776 -19.62 -2.05 17.36
C GLY A 776 -21.13 -1.84 17.33
N GLY A 777 -21.80 -2.11 18.46
CA GLY A 777 -23.25 -2.04 18.53
C GLY A 777 -23.87 -3.43 18.46
N ASN A 778 -25.19 -3.50 18.60
CA ASN A 778 -25.90 -4.78 18.62
C ASN A 778 -26.44 -5.10 17.23
N ASP A 779 -25.77 -6.00 16.53
CA ASP A 779 -25.90 -6.24 15.10
C ASP A 779 -26.77 -7.44 14.75
N GLN A 780 -27.27 -7.44 13.52
CA GLN A 780 -27.94 -8.58 12.91
C GLN A 780 -27.17 -9.03 11.68
N ILE A 781 -26.57 -10.21 11.74
CA ILE A 781 -25.69 -10.74 10.70
C ILE A 781 -26.31 -12.00 10.08
N PHE A 782 -26.38 -12.03 8.75
CA PHE A 782 -26.92 -13.16 7.99
C PHE A 782 -25.91 -13.63 6.94
N GLY A 783 -25.26 -14.77 7.14
CA GLY A 783 -24.29 -15.35 6.19
C GLY A 783 -24.90 -16.09 4.99
N SER A 784 -26.22 -16.33 4.97
CA SER A 784 -26.93 -16.88 3.79
C SER A 784 -26.41 -18.26 3.30
N GLU A 785 -26.03 -18.45 2.02
CA GLU A 785 -25.45 -19.70 1.52
C GLU A 785 -23.95 -19.51 1.30
N GLY A 786 -23.08 -20.42 1.73
CA GLY A 786 -21.63 -20.25 1.53
C GLY A 786 -20.85 -20.85 2.68
N VAL A 787 -19.52 -20.95 2.54
CA VAL A 787 -18.62 -21.17 3.68
C VAL A 787 -18.24 -19.79 4.19
N ASN A 788 -18.94 -19.32 5.21
CA ASN A 788 -18.86 -17.93 5.67
C ASN A 788 -17.96 -17.77 6.89
N THR A 789 -17.42 -16.57 7.04
CA THR A 789 -16.73 -16.12 8.25
C THR A 789 -17.48 -14.90 8.82
N LEU A 790 -18.08 -15.05 10.00
CA LEU A 790 -18.97 -14.04 10.58
C LEU A 790 -18.48 -13.60 11.96
N PHE A 791 -18.39 -12.29 12.18
CA PHE A 791 -17.96 -11.67 13.44
C PHE A 791 -19.02 -10.68 13.94
N GLY A 792 -19.56 -10.88 15.14
CA GLY A 792 -20.40 -9.88 15.82
C GLY A 792 -19.57 -8.73 16.38
N ASP A 793 -18.39 -9.03 16.91
CA ASP A 793 -17.48 -8.10 17.59
C ASP A 793 -18.09 -7.52 18.88
N ASN A 794 -18.25 -6.20 19.03
CA ASN A 794 -18.68 -5.61 20.30
C ASN A 794 -20.19 -5.32 20.33
N GLY A 795 -20.95 -6.09 21.09
CA GLY A 795 -22.38 -5.84 21.30
C GLY A 795 -23.14 -7.10 21.71
N ASP A 796 -24.44 -6.98 21.97
CA ASP A 796 -25.28 -8.18 22.08
C ASP A 796 -25.83 -8.51 20.66
N ASP A 797 -25.18 -9.42 19.95
CA ASP A 797 -25.39 -9.66 18.52
C ASP A 797 -26.34 -10.82 18.21
N LEU A 798 -26.92 -10.78 17.01
CA LEU A 798 -27.76 -11.84 16.47
C LEU A 798 -27.19 -12.34 15.14
N ILE A 799 -26.57 -13.52 15.16
CA ILE A 799 -25.83 -14.06 14.02
C ILE A 799 -26.50 -15.32 13.47
N TYR A 800 -26.70 -15.37 12.16
CA TYR A 800 -27.15 -16.54 11.42
C TYR A 800 -26.04 -16.97 10.45
N GLY A 801 -25.38 -18.10 10.75
CA GLY A 801 -24.28 -18.69 9.97
C GLY A 801 -24.66 -18.92 8.52
N GLY A 802 -25.80 -19.57 8.30
CA GLY A 802 -26.25 -19.90 6.96
C GLY A 802 -26.22 -21.40 6.71
N SER A 803 -25.84 -21.80 5.50
CA SER A 803 -25.69 -23.20 5.12
C SER A 803 -24.27 -23.46 4.63
N GLN A 804 -23.73 -24.64 5.00
CA GLN A 804 -22.34 -25.12 4.79
C GLN A 804 -21.46 -24.87 6.02
N ALA A 805 -20.16 -25.12 5.91
CA ALA A 805 -19.28 -25.10 7.07
C ALA A 805 -18.87 -23.67 7.40
N ASP A 806 -19.59 -23.01 8.30
CA ASP A 806 -19.34 -21.62 8.67
C ASP A 806 -18.38 -21.52 9.88
N THR A 807 -17.65 -20.41 9.95
CA THR A 807 -16.94 -19.97 11.15
C THR A 807 -17.65 -18.75 11.72
N VAL A 808 -18.11 -18.83 12.97
CA VAL A 808 -18.91 -17.77 13.60
C VAL A 808 -18.35 -17.41 14.96
N THR A 809 -18.07 -16.13 15.16
CA THR A 809 -17.64 -15.56 16.44
C THR A 809 -18.63 -14.51 16.89
N GLY A 810 -19.17 -14.67 18.10
CA GLY A 810 -20.06 -13.70 18.77
C GLY A 810 -19.31 -12.41 19.07
N GLY A 811 -18.34 -12.48 19.97
CA GLY A 811 -17.47 -11.36 20.32
C GLY A 811 -17.64 -10.98 21.78
N THR A 812 -17.79 -9.70 22.10
CA THR A 812 -18.07 -9.23 23.46
C THR A 812 -19.52 -8.81 23.61
N GLY A 813 -20.22 -9.33 24.62
CA GLY A 813 -21.65 -9.10 24.84
C GLY A 813 -22.40 -10.42 24.85
N ASN A 814 -23.73 -10.40 25.04
CA ASN A 814 -24.51 -11.63 25.17
C ASN A 814 -25.16 -11.97 23.83
N ASP A 815 -24.50 -12.85 23.08
CA ASP A 815 -24.80 -13.09 21.68
C ASP A 815 -25.83 -14.21 21.50
N THR A 816 -26.52 -14.17 20.37
CA THR A 816 -27.42 -15.24 19.94
C THR A 816 -27.00 -15.74 18.56
N ILE A 817 -26.47 -16.96 18.51
CA ILE A 817 -25.85 -17.55 17.32
C ILE A 817 -26.67 -18.74 16.79
N TYR A 818 -26.94 -18.76 15.48
CA TYR A 818 -27.63 -19.82 14.76
C TYR A 818 -26.81 -20.28 13.55
N THR A 819 -26.06 -21.38 13.63
CA THR A 819 -25.24 -21.87 12.51
C THR A 819 -25.96 -22.81 11.55
N SER A 820 -27.15 -23.29 11.90
CA SER A 820 -28.07 -24.03 11.02
C SER A 820 -27.54 -25.34 10.40
N GLU A 821 -27.00 -25.38 9.17
CA GLU A 821 -26.59 -26.64 8.51
C GLU A 821 -25.11 -26.60 8.15
N GLY A 822 -24.35 -27.67 8.42
CA GLY A 822 -22.94 -27.80 8.03
C GLY A 822 -22.05 -28.16 9.21
N ASN A 823 -20.75 -28.35 8.97
CA ASN A 823 -19.80 -28.62 10.05
C ASN A 823 -19.21 -27.29 10.51
N ASN A 824 -19.83 -26.67 11.50
CA ASN A 824 -19.51 -25.30 11.85
C ASN A 824 -18.46 -25.22 12.97
N THR A 825 -17.73 -24.11 13.00
CA THR A 825 -16.91 -23.72 14.15
C THR A 825 -17.53 -22.48 14.79
N VAL A 826 -17.87 -22.56 16.07
CA VAL A 826 -18.60 -21.50 16.77
C VAL A 826 -17.88 -21.10 18.06
N PHE A 827 -17.68 -19.80 18.21
CA PHE A 827 -17.17 -19.16 19.41
C PHE A 827 -18.19 -18.15 19.92
N GLY A 828 -18.71 -18.37 21.14
CA GLY A 828 -19.52 -17.35 21.83
C GLY A 828 -18.66 -16.16 22.28
N SER A 829 -17.42 -16.46 22.69
CA SER A 829 -16.45 -15.50 23.21
C SER A 829 -16.87 -14.93 24.57
N ALA A 830 -17.09 -13.64 24.75
CA ALA A 830 -17.27 -13.06 26.09
C ALA A 830 -18.70 -12.59 26.36
N GLY A 831 -19.46 -13.35 27.15
CA GLY A 831 -20.81 -12.99 27.55
C GLY A 831 -21.61 -14.18 28.03
N ASN A 832 -22.93 -14.03 28.20
CA ASN A 832 -23.79 -15.20 28.44
C ASN A 832 -24.55 -15.50 27.16
N ASP A 833 -23.97 -16.35 26.33
CA ASP A 833 -24.38 -16.52 24.94
C ASP A 833 -25.44 -17.60 24.79
N ILE A 834 -26.17 -17.54 23.67
CA ILE A 834 -27.16 -18.53 23.30
C ILE A 834 -26.81 -19.08 21.92
N ILE A 835 -26.34 -20.33 21.89
CA ILE A 835 -25.83 -20.96 20.67
C ILE A 835 -26.76 -22.09 20.24
N TYR A 836 -27.20 -22.05 18.97
CA TYR A 836 -27.97 -23.10 18.31
C TYR A 836 -27.15 -23.66 17.13
N SER A 837 -26.53 -24.82 17.34
CA SER A 837 -25.57 -25.39 16.37
C SER A 837 -26.23 -25.92 15.10
N GLY A 838 -27.46 -26.40 15.23
CA GLY A 838 -28.19 -27.00 14.11
C GLY A 838 -27.65 -28.40 13.76
N SER A 839 -27.59 -28.73 12.48
CA SER A 839 -27.20 -30.06 12.00
C SER A 839 -25.84 -30.08 11.34
N GLY A 840 -25.08 -31.15 11.56
CA GLY A 840 -23.72 -31.32 11.07
C GLY A 840 -22.78 -31.60 12.24
N SER A 841 -21.49 -31.77 11.97
CA SER A 841 -20.49 -32.03 13.00
C SER A 841 -19.86 -30.73 13.46
N ASP A 842 -20.45 -30.12 14.49
CA ASP A 842 -20.06 -28.78 14.94
C ASP A 842 -18.97 -28.84 16.03
N ARG A 843 -18.10 -27.83 16.04
CA ARG A 843 -17.20 -27.52 17.17
C ARG A 843 -17.67 -26.22 17.80
N ILE A 844 -17.96 -26.25 19.10
CA ILE A 844 -18.57 -25.11 19.81
C ILE A 844 -17.79 -24.84 21.09
N ASP A 845 -17.37 -23.60 21.26
CA ASP A 845 -16.88 -23.04 22.51
C ASP A 845 -17.80 -21.89 22.93
N GLY A 846 -18.36 -21.96 24.14
CA GLY A 846 -19.16 -20.86 24.70
C GLY A 846 -18.30 -19.65 25.04
N GLY A 847 -17.01 -19.86 25.33
CA GLY A 847 -16.12 -18.81 25.81
C GLY A 847 -16.37 -18.48 27.28
N THR A 848 -16.20 -17.23 27.68
CA THR A 848 -16.35 -16.77 29.07
C THR A 848 -17.75 -16.26 29.37
N GLY A 849 -18.41 -16.88 30.37
CA GLY A 849 -19.65 -16.42 30.96
C GLY A 849 -20.52 -17.59 31.39
N ASN A 850 -21.82 -17.58 31.11
CA ASN A 850 -22.65 -18.75 31.42
C ASN A 850 -23.55 -19.02 30.23
N ASP A 851 -23.07 -19.89 29.35
CA ASP A 851 -23.63 -20.00 28.03
C ASP A 851 -24.73 -21.04 27.97
N THR A 852 -25.64 -20.89 27.02
CA THR A 852 -26.72 -21.84 26.77
C THR A 852 -26.58 -22.41 25.38
N ILE A 853 -26.11 -23.65 25.32
CA ILE A 853 -25.85 -24.35 24.05
C ILE A 853 -26.98 -25.35 23.77
N TRP A 854 -27.57 -25.24 22.58
CA TRP A 854 -28.59 -26.14 22.06
C TRP A 854 -28.04 -26.92 20.87
N LEU A 855 -27.66 -28.16 21.16
CA LEU A 855 -27.25 -29.11 20.13
C LEU A 855 -28.45 -29.61 19.33
N ALA A 856 -28.22 -29.86 18.04
CA ALA A 856 -29.13 -30.64 17.22
C ALA A 856 -28.46 -31.95 16.75
N GLY A 857 -28.34 -32.23 15.45
CA GLY A 857 -28.00 -33.57 14.97
C GLY A 857 -26.63 -33.61 14.30
N GLY A 858 -25.77 -34.53 14.71
CA GLY A 858 -24.46 -34.76 14.08
C GLY A 858 -23.45 -35.28 15.10
N GLN A 859 -22.15 -35.21 14.80
CA GLN A 859 -21.12 -35.52 15.81
C GLN A 859 -20.45 -34.23 16.27
N ASP A 860 -20.94 -33.69 17.38
CA ASP A 860 -20.54 -32.37 17.88
C ASP A 860 -19.46 -32.47 18.94
N THR A 861 -18.62 -31.44 19.05
CA THR A 861 -17.65 -31.26 20.13
C THR A 861 -17.94 -29.97 20.87
N ILE A 862 -18.28 -30.07 22.16
CA ILE A 862 -18.43 -28.91 23.05
C ILE A 862 -17.17 -28.74 23.88
N VAL A 863 -16.50 -27.61 23.75
CA VAL A 863 -15.28 -27.30 24.47
C VAL A 863 -15.61 -26.75 25.86
N LEU A 864 -14.94 -27.26 26.89
CA LEU A 864 -14.98 -26.75 28.25
C LEU A 864 -13.57 -26.41 28.72
N ALA A 865 -13.40 -25.22 29.31
CA ALA A 865 -12.17 -24.78 29.94
C ALA A 865 -12.42 -24.21 31.35
N ARG A 866 -11.36 -24.08 32.16
CA ARG A 866 -11.44 -23.35 33.43
C ARG A 866 -11.50 -21.85 33.14
N GLY A 867 -12.26 -21.11 33.95
CA GLY A 867 -12.43 -19.66 33.78
C GLY A 867 -13.57 -19.27 32.85
N ASN A 868 -14.10 -20.22 32.07
CA ASN A 868 -15.21 -20.00 31.12
C ASN A 868 -16.57 -19.83 31.80
N GLY A 869 -16.66 -20.13 33.10
CA GLY A 869 -17.91 -20.04 33.85
C GLY A 869 -18.75 -21.32 33.76
N VAL A 870 -20.09 -21.20 33.77
CA VAL A 870 -20.99 -22.36 33.94
C VAL A 870 -21.98 -22.51 32.79
N ASP A 871 -21.66 -23.42 31.87
CA ASP A 871 -22.48 -23.61 30.68
C ASP A 871 -23.66 -24.54 30.93
N THR A 872 -24.75 -24.29 30.22
CA THR A 872 -25.94 -25.14 30.18
C THR A 872 -26.05 -25.78 28.80
N ILE A 873 -25.76 -27.08 28.73
CA ILE A 873 -25.72 -27.82 27.46
C ILE A 873 -26.98 -28.69 27.36
N ASN A 874 -27.79 -28.40 26.35
CA ASN A 874 -29.04 -29.07 26.06
C ASN A 874 -28.87 -30.10 24.95
N ASN A 875 -29.75 -31.11 24.93
CA ASN A 875 -29.86 -32.13 23.88
C ASN A 875 -28.60 -32.98 23.60
N VAL A 876 -27.69 -33.12 24.57
CA VAL A 876 -26.50 -33.98 24.44
C VAL A 876 -26.90 -35.42 24.08
N GLN A 877 -26.38 -35.93 22.96
CA GLN A 877 -26.61 -37.31 22.51
C GLN A 877 -25.35 -38.15 22.69
N LEU A 878 -25.38 -39.10 23.63
CA LEU A 878 -24.21 -39.93 23.94
C LEU A 878 -23.80 -40.80 22.73
N GLY A 879 -22.51 -40.74 22.38
CA GLY A 879 -21.95 -41.43 21.22
C GLY A 879 -21.97 -40.61 19.92
N GLN A 880 -22.60 -39.43 19.96
CA GLN A 880 -22.57 -38.42 18.90
C GLN A 880 -21.86 -37.16 19.39
N THR A 881 -22.20 -36.67 20.58
CA THR A 881 -21.52 -35.53 21.21
C THR A 881 -20.28 -35.98 21.99
N GLN A 882 -19.17 -35.26 21.80
CA GLN A 882 -17.97 -35.30 22.63
C GLN A 882 -17.84 -34.02 23.44
N ILE A 883 -17.30 -34.14 24.65
CA ILE A 883 -16.94 -33.00 25.50
C ILE A 883 -15.43 -32.78 25.37
N GLY A 884 -15.05 -31.71 24.68
CA GLY A 884 -13.68 -31.22 24.59
C GLY A 884 -13.22 -30.64 25.92
N LEU A 885 -12.01 -30.98 26.34
CA LEU A 885 -11.35 -30.45 27.53
C LEU A 885 -10.14 -29.63 27.08
N SER A 886 -10.23 -28.31 27.23
CA SER A 886 -9.18 -27.35 26.87
C SER A 886 -8.41 -26.86 28.12
N GLY A 887 -7.39 -26.03 27.95
CA GLY A 887 -6.63 -25.42 29.05
C GLY A 887 -5.87 -26.44 29.92
N GLY A 888 -5.41 -27.53 29.31
CA GLY A 888 -4.71 -28.62 29.99
C GLY A 888 -5.60 -29.49 30.89
N LEU A 889 -6.93 -29.39 30.77
CA LEU A 889 -7.86 -30.29 31.44
C LEU A 889 -7.78 -31.71 30.87
N THR A 890 -7.84 -32.68 31.78
CA THR A 890 -7.95 -34.10 31.45
C THR A 890 -9.18 -34.70 32.12
N PHE A 891 -9.64 -35.85 31.63
CA PHE A 891 -10.77 -36.55 32.26
C PHE A 891 -10.53 -36.85 33.76
N SER A 892 -9.27 -37.06 34.16
CA SER A 892 -8.91 -37.29 35.57
C SER A 892 -9.11 -36.07 36.48
N ASP A 893 -9.20 -34.87 35.91
CA ASP A 893 -9.42 -33.63 36.67
C ASP A 893 -10.89 -33.41 37.02
N LEU A 894 -11.79 -34.18 36.40
CA LEU A 894 -13.24 -33.95 36.47
C LEU A 894 -13.91 -34.67 37.64
N ALA A 895 -14.81 -33.95 38.30
CA ALA A 895 -15.84 -34.49 39.18
C ALA A 895 -17.20 -34.40 38.48
N ILE A 896 -17.85 -35.56 38.29
CA ILE A 896 -19.15 -35.66 37.62
C ILE A 896 -20.21 -36.06 38.65
N ALA A 897 -21.24 -35.24 38.81
CA ALA A 897 -22.30 -35.45 39.80
C ALA A 897 -23.69 -35.20 39.22
N GLN A 898 -24.70 -35.93 39.72
CA GLN A 898 -26.10 -35.66 39.38
C GLN A 898 -26.69 -34.66 40.37
N ALA A 899 -27.30 -33.58 39.88
CA ALA A 899 -28.04 -32.62 40.71
C ALA A 899 -29.22 -32.02 39.91
N ASP A 900 -30.36 -31.83 40.58
CA ASP A 900 -31.53 -31.10 40.05
C ASP A 900 -31.99 -31.45 38.62
N GLY A 901 -31.83 -32.73 38.21
CA GLY A 901 -32.24 -33.21 36.89
C GLY A 901 -31.21 -33.04 35.77
N ALA A 902 -30.03 -32.51 36.08
CA ALA A 902 -28.90 -32.36 35.17
C ALA A 902 -27.64 -33.07 35.70
N THR A 903 -26.67 -33.30 34.82
CA THR A 903 -25.34 -33.78 35.18
C THR A 903 -24.39 -32.59 35.27
N LEU A 904 -23.80 -32.37 36.43
CA LEU A 904 -22.82 -31.33 36.68
C LEU A 904 -21.41 -31.86 36.42
N ILE A 905 -20.61 -31.10 35.68
CA ILE A 905 -19.19 -31.35 35.40
C ILE A 905 -18.39 -30.26 36.09
N SER A 906 -17.49 -30.64 36.99
CA SER A 906 -16.65 -29.71 37.76
C SER A 906 -15.18 -30.09 37.66
N ALA A 907 -14.27 -29.12 37.73
CA ALA A 907 -12.83 -29.34 37.87
C ALA A 907 -12.35 -28.72 39.19
N GLY A 908 -11.95 -29.56 40.15
CA GLY A 908 -11.64 -29.08 41.50
C GLY A 908 -12.87 -28.48 42.21
N ASN A 909 -12.84 -27.17 42.50
CA ASN A 909 -13.95 -26.44 43.14
C ASN A 909 -14.81 -25.65 42.14
N GLU A 910 -14.45 -25.68 40.87
CA GLU A 910 -15.09 -24.90 39.81
C GLU A 910 -16.11 -25.78 39.07
N LEU A 911 -17.33 -25.28 38.91
CA LEU A 911 -18.33 -25.90 38.07
C LEU A 911 -18.12 -25.39 36.64
N LEU A 912 -18.02 -26.31 35.67
CA LEU A 912 -17.76 -25.97 34.26
C LEU A 912 -19.05 -26.02 33.44
N ALA A 913 -19.87 -27.06 33.64
CA ALA A 913 -21.09 -27.23 32.85
C ALA A 913 -22.17 -28.03 33.56
N SER A 914 -23.40 -27.85 33.09
CA SER A 914 -24.61 -28.60 33.43
C SER A 914 -25.19 -29.22 32.16
N LEU A 915 -25.12 -30.54 32.04
CA LEU A 915 -25.72 -31.29 30.93
C LEU A 915 -27.17 -31.64 31.27
N ILE A 916 -28.11 -31.06 30.55
CA ILE A 916 -29.54 -31.23 30.80
C ILE A 916 -30.00 -32.59 30.28
N TRP A 917 -30.79 -33.32 31.08
CA TRP A 917 -31.35 -34.66 30.78
C TRP A 917 -30.34 -35.80 30.58
N VAL A 918 -29.04 -35.56 30.77
CA VAL A 918 -28.00 -36.61 30.80
C VAL A 918 -27.91 -37.20 32.21
N GLN A 919 -27.71 -38.52 32.29
CA GLN A 919 -27.46 -39.21 33.56
C GLN A 919 -25.96 -39.30 33.83
N ALA A 920 -25.50 -38.87 35.01
CA ALA A 920 -24.08 -38.85 35.34
C ALA A 920 -23.42 -40.24 35.22
N SER A 921 -24.15 -41.31 35.55
CA SER A 921 -23.68 -42.69 35.44
C SER A 921 -23.48 -43.19 34.00
N SER A 922 -23.92 -42.44 33.01
CA SER A 922 -23.78 -42.79 31.58
C SER A 922 -22.57 -42.14 30.90
N LEU A 923 -21.86 -41.25 31.59
CA LEU A 923 -20.62 -40.65 31.11
C LEU A 923 -19.41 -41.49 31.51
N SER A 924 -18.44 -41.56 30.60
CA SER A 924 -17.14 -42.22 30.80
C SER A 924 -16.05 -41.47 30.04
N ALA A 925 -14.78 -41.84 30.25
CA ALA A 925 -13.65 -41.18 29.58
C ALA A 925 -13.78 -41.10 28.06
N SER A 926 -14.47 -42.04 27.40
CA SER A 926 -14.66 -42.01 25.94
C SER A 926 -15.64 -40.95 25.46
N ASN A 927 -16.37 -40.28 26.36
CA ASN A 927 -17.22 -39.14 26.04
C ASN A 927 -16.44 -37.82 26.07
N PHE A 928 -15.18 -37.85 26.49
CA PHE A 928 -14.32 -36.68 26.63
C PHE A 928 -13.10 -36.82 25.73
N VAL A 929 -12.63 -35.70 25.21
CA VAL A 929 -11.44 -35.61 24.37
C VAL A 929 -10.64 -34.39 24.83
N THR A 930 -9.32 -34.51 24.95
CA THR A 930 -8.46 -33.33 25.14
C THR A 930 -8.34 -32.65 23.79
N VAL A 931 -8.70 -31.37 23.74
CA VAL A 931 -8.73 -30.56 22.52
C VAL A 931 -7.76 -29.42 22.59
#